data_AF-A0AAD5APW6-F1
#
_entry.id   AF-A0AAD5APW6-F1
#
_cell.length_a   1.000
_cell.length_b   1.000
_cell.length_c   1.000
_cell.angle_alpha   90.00
_cell.angle_beta   90.00
_cell.angle_gamma   90.00
#
_symmetry.space_group_name_H-M   'P 1'
#
loop_
_entity.id
_entity.type
_entity.pdbx_description
1 polymer ?
#
loop_
_entity_poly.entity_id
_entity_poly.type
_entity_poly.pdbx_seq_one_letter_code
_entity_poly.pdbx_strand_id
1 'polypeptide(L)'
;MPNFCAAPNCTRKSTQSDLAFFRFPRDPERCRLWVENCRRADLKEKTPDQLNKHYRLCAKHFEPAMICKTSPYRTVLRDTAIPTIFDLTSHLSNPHSRHRKRIKILTDEEVRQIKERRLESSIEQMLSKKENTAGEDDAEVDDVPQLTAPQKELREFLRSLFEVIILIGKQNIPSSCQSTEEPFRMSTFQALLENRINAGDEVLRARFEAAAINEEFWPLAQQKQLLEVCERCIRDELLQEVRESRFFSLVTGELVEFPEGHHIPVFLRFVDQSNTLREEFVEFILFEGEEKSMADKLESHIMKEWDLSMENCRGQAHAGSGVFGSKMKAVANHLMEKYTMAMNTPCATFALNIHLANSIPLTGVQVVMSVLKKTDAFFKASPLLQAELDGAISILSQGSVEKGDDLKENCRATWTELHNVFEMAVELLEPLLLCMDSIHDNEDLKWNDQFTSDAYAISEALADFEFIVTLVVMKNALSFTRAFGKNLQGETLDVYFAASSLTAVLHSLHEVLDNIEVYHEFWFEEAVNLATSMEIPVKVPRLFLRKQRTIEMVEIQAESFYKEYLTLPLMEHITQEVKDMFSDNHIRALKCLSLVPAVMGQMKFNTSEEAHADIFRSDLPQPDTLLAELHCWRIKWKHRGKEVNLPCTIHETLQHSDVKFFPNVNAFLRILASLPVLAFRGQEGTGQKRIQAYLSDTPVRHRSKSLAVLNINYHVKLDLDEMVECYIKSYPEDESD
;
A
#
# COMPACT_ATOMS: atom_id res chain seq x y z
N MET A 1 9.36 -36.67 -2.04
CA MET A 1 8.12 -37.48 -2.02
C MET A 1 7.57 -37.58 -3.45
N PRO A 2 6.89 -38.65 -3.87
CA PRO A 2 6.26 -38.67 -5.19
C PRO A 2 5.19 -37.58 -5.28
N ASN A 3 5.43 -36.59 -6.12
CA ASN A 3 4.54 -35.43 -6.27
C ASN A 3 3.30 -35.74 -7.12
N PHE A 4 3.07 -36.99 -7.52
CA PHE A 4 2.05 -37.40 -8.47
C PHE A 4 0.94 -38.25 -7.84
N CYS A 5 -0.26 -38.15 -8.39
CA CYS A 5 -1.36 -39.05 -8.04
C CYS A 5 -1.00 -40.51 -8.37
N ALA A 6 -1.31 -41.42 -7.44
CA ALA A 6 -1.05 -42.85 -7.60
C ALA A 6 -2.02 -43.55 -8.55
N ALA A 7 -3.14 -42.91 -8.93
CA ALA A 7 -4.13 -43.49 -9.83
C ALA A 7 -3.57 -43.71 -11.25
N PRO A 8 -3.91 -44.84 -11.91
CA PRO A 8 -3.53 -45.06 -13.30
C PRO A 8 -4.06 -43.94 -14.20
N ASN A 9 -3.23 -43.52 -15.17
CA ASN A 9 -3.54 -42.47 -16.14
C ASN A 9 -3.83 -41.07 -15.54
N CYS A 10 -3.49 -40.83 -14.27
CA CYS A 10 -3.63 -39.52 -13.64
C CYS A 10 -2.29 -38.78 -13.62
N THR A 11 -2.17 -37.70 -14.38
CA THR A 11 -0.95 -36.88 -14.49
C THR A 11 -0.89 -35.73 -13.47
N ARG A 12 -1.86 -35.64 -12.55
CA ARG A 12 -1.96 -34.53 -11.60
C ARG A 12 -0.86 -34.58 -10.55
N LYS A 13 -0.29 -33.39 -10.26
CA LYS A 13 0.73 -33.20 -9.24
C LYS A 13 0.16 -32.48 -8.02
N SER A 14 0.55 -32.91 -6.82
CA SER A 14 0.12 -32.31 -5.55
C SER A 14 0.56 -30.86 -5.36
N THR A 15 1.60 -30.41 -6.07
CA THR A 15 2.16 -29.05 -5.98
C THR A 15 1.54 -28.05 -6.96
N GLN A 16 0.72 -28.52 -7.91
CA GLN A 16 0.21 -27.70 -9.03
C GLN A 16 -1.31 -27.86 -9.23
N SER A 17 -2.04 -28.37 -8.22
CA SER A 17 -3.46 -28.69 -8.36
C SER A 17 -4.33 -28.01 -7.31
N ASP A 18 -5.47 -27.52 -7.79
CA ASP A 18 -6.66 -27.04 -7.06
C ASP A 18 -7.43 -28.13 -6.29
N LEU A 19 -7.02 -29.40 -6.40
CA LEU A 19 -7.67 -30.54 -5.74
C LEU A 19 -6.93 -31.00 -4.48
N ALA A 20 -7.68 -31.49 -3.50
CA ALA A 20 -7.13 -32.15 -2.32
C ALA A 20 -6.48 -33.50 -2.66
N PHE A 21 -5.37 -33.83 -1.98
CA PHE A 21 -4.63 -35.10 -2.12
C PHE A 21 -4.66 -35.90 -0.82
N PHE A 22 -5.22 -37.10 -0.88
CA PHE A 22 -5.41 -38.00 0.26
C PHE A 22 -4.32 -39.08 0.29
N ARG A 23 -3.80 -39.36 1.49
CA ARG A 23 -2.85 -40.46 1.74
C ARG A 23 -3.60 -41.79 1.82
N PHE A 24 -2.93 -42.89 1.52
CA PHE A 24 -3.50 -44.23 1.75
C PHE A 24 -3.81 -44.43 3.24
N PRO A 25 -4.96 -45.02 3.62
CA PRO A 25 -5.30 -45.30 5.02
C PRO A 25 -4.27 -46.22 5.68
N ARG A 26 -4.03 -46.04 6.99
CA ARG A 26 -3.22 -46.99 7.78
C ARG A 26 -3.99 -48.26 8.16
N ASP A 27 -5.33 -48.21 8.08
CA ASP A 27 -6.17 -49.38 8.28
C ASP A 27 -5.92 -50.44 7.17
N PRO A 28 -5.51 -51.68 7.53
CA PRO A 28 -5.11 -52.70 6.55
C PRO A 28 -6.20 -53.08 5.55
N GLU A 29 -7.45 -53.23 5.99
CA GLU A 29 -8.57 -53.63 5.12
C GLU A 29 -8.93 -52.51 4.13
N ARG A 30 -9.02 -51.27 4.60
CA ARG A 30 -9.31 -50.12 3.75
C ARG A 30 -8.14 -49.81 2.80
N CYS A 31 -6.91 -49.96 3.25
CA CYS A 31 -5.73 -49.80 2.40
C CYS A 31 -5.72 -50.85 1.28
N ARG A 32 -6.05 -52.12 1.59
CA ARG A 32 -6.17 -53.20 0.61
C ARG A 32 -7.20 -52.86 -0.48
N LEU A 33 -8.37 -52.35 -0.10
CA LEU A 33 -9.41 -51.90 -1.05
C LEU A 33 -8.95 -50.75 -1.96
N TRP A 34 -8.21 -49.78 -1.41
CA TRP A 34 -7.64 -48.67 -2.20
C TRP A 34 -6.62 -49.18 -3.23
N VAL A 35 -5.75 -50.11 -2.83
CA VAL A 35 -4.75 -50.73 -3.71
C VAL A 35 -5.43 -51.56 -4.82
N GLU A 36 -6.45 -52.34 -4.46
CA GLU A 36 -7.23 -53.15 -5.40
C GLU A 36 -7.92 -52.28 -6.45
N ASN A 37 -8.52 -51.15 -6.03
CA ASN A 37 -9.19 -50.22 -6.94
C ASN A 37 -8.20 -49.43 -7.82
N CYS A 38 -6.99 -49.15 -7.33
CA CYS A 38 -5.94 -48.53 -8.14
C CYS A 38 -5.41 -49.45 -9.25
N ARG A 39 -5.62 -50.77 -9.15
CA ARG A 39 -5.22 -51.79 -10.14
C ARG A 39 -3.76 -51.69 -10.61
N ARG A 40 -2.88 -51.23 -9.73
CA ARG A 40 -1.45 -51.07 -9.96
C ARG A 40 -0.67 -52.19 -9.29
N ALA A 41 0.07 -52.98 -10.08
CA ALA A 41 0.83 -54.12 -9.57
C ALA A 41 1.92 -53.69 -8.56
N ASP A 42 2.54 -52.53 -8.77
CA ASP A 42 3.61 -52.01 -7.91
C ASP A 42 3.13 -51.57 -6.52
N LEU A 43 1.82 -51.46 -6.29
CA LEU A 43 1.24 -51.13 -4.99
C LEU A 43 0.85 -52.37 -4.17
N LYS A 44 0.72 -53.55 -4.81
CA LYS A 44 0.26 -54.79 -4.15
C LYS A 44 1.28 -55.37 -3.17
N GLU A 45 2.57 -55.14 -3.41
CA GLU A 45 3.67 -55.69 -2.61
C GLU A 45 4.11 -54.76 -1.45
N LYS A 46 3.42 -53.62 -1.25
CA LYS A 46 3.81 -52.60 -0.26
C LYS A 46 2.96 -52.67 1.00
N THR A 47 3.56 -52.38 2.15
CA THR A 47 2.84 -52.32 3.43
C THR A 47 1.98 -51.05 3.52
N PRO A 48 0.89 -51.05 4.32
CA PRO A 48 0.06 -49.85 4.53
C PRO A 48 0.85 -48.61 4.97
N ASP A 49 1.89 -48.78 5.78
CA ASP A 49 2.77 -47.68 6.21
C ASP A 49 3.61 -47.10 5.07
N GLN A 50 4.15 -47.94 4.19
CA GLN A 50 4.87 -47.51 3.00
C GLN A 50 3.93 -46.76 2.02
N LEU A 51 2.70 -47.25 1.88
CA LEU A 51 1.68 -46.63 1.03
C LEU A 51 1.24 -45.27 1.58
N ASN A 52 1.01 -45.16 2.90
CA ASN A 52 0.64 -43.91 3.57
C ASN A 52 1.75 -42.84 3.46
N LYS A 53 3.02 -43.25 3.54
CA LYS A 53 4.17 -42.33 3.52
C LYS A 53 4.50 -41.82 2.11
N HIS A 54 4.34 -42.65 1.09
CA HIS A 54 4.87 -42.36 -0.25
C HIS A 54 3.82 -42.20 -1.36
N TYR A 55 2.55 -42.55 -1.14
CA TYR A 55 1.54 -42.55 -2.20
C TYR A 55 0.32 -41.71 -1.81
N ARG A 56 -0.24 -41.01 -2.79
CA ARG A 56 -1.44 -40.17 -2.62
C ARG A 56 -2.40 -40.30 -3.79
N LEU A 57 -3.69 -40.11 -3.54
CA LEU A 57 -4.74 -40.03 -4.56
C LEU A 57 -5.42 -38.65 -4.50
N CYS A 58 -5.63 -38.03 -5.67
CA CYS A 58 -6.37 -36.77 -5.73
C CYS A 58 -7.88 -36.99 -5.54
N ALA A 59 -8.58 -35.94 -5.12
CA ALA A 59 -10.01 -35.98 -4.82
C ALA A 59 -10.91 -36.44 -5.98
N LYS A 60 -10.46 -36.34 -7.24
CA LYS A 60 -11.22 -36.78 -8.43
C LYS A 60 -11.55 -38.29 -8.41
N HIS A 61 -10.80 -39.09 -7.67
CA HIS A 61 -10.99 -40.55 -7.63
C HIS A 61 -12.02 -41.01 -6.59
N PHE A 62 -12.62 -40.08 -5.85
CA PHE A 62 -13.63 -40.34 -4.83
C PHE A 62 -14.97 -39.71 -5.25
N GLU A 63 -16.07 -40.36 -4.89
CA GLU A 63 -17.38 -39.75 -5.04
C GLU A 63 -17.49 -38.49 -4.15
N PRO A 64 -18.09 -37.39 -4.64
CA PRO A 64 -18.20 -36.15 -3.86
C PRO A 64 -18.89 -36.34 -2.49
N ALA A 65 -19.83 -37.29 -2.38
CA ALA A 65 -20.52 -37.61 -1.13
C ALA A 65 -19.61 -38.20 -0.05
N MET A 66 -18.45 -38.75 -0.43
CA MET A 66 -17.45 -39.31 0.49
C MET A 66 -16.45 -38.28 1.01
N ILE A 67 -16.52 -37.04 0.51
CA ILE A 67 -15.64 -35.93 0.85
C ILE A 67 -16.38 -34.95 1.76
N CYS A 68 -15.85 -34.74 2.96
CA CYS A 68 -16.36 -33.77 3.93
C CYS A 68 -15.48 -32.51 3.94
N LYS A 69 -16.07 -31.36 3.61
CA LYS A 69 -15.45 -30.05 3.81
C LYS A 69 -15.75 -29.59 5.24
N THR A 70 -14.77 -29.67 6.12
CA THR A 70 -14.91 -29.26 7.53
C THR A 70 -14.59 -27.76 7.72
N SER A 71 -13.84 -27.18 6.78
CA SER A 71 -13.58 -25.73 6.69
C SER A 71 -13.16 -25.39 5.25
N PRO A 72 -13.15 -24.10 4.83
CA PRO A 72 -12.66 -23.68 3.51
C PRO A 72 -11.22 -24.15 3.19
N TYR A 73 -10.43 -24.50 4.20
CA TYR A 73 -9.04 -24.94 4.05
C TYR A 73 -8.83 -26.44 4.38
N ARG A 74 -9.86 -27.15 4.86
CA ARG A 74 -9.74 -28.56 5.29
C ARG A 74 -10.79 -29.44 4.64
N THR A 75 -10.30 -30.31 3.75
CA THR A 75 -11.09 -31.36 3.10
C THR A 75 -10.63 -32.73 3.62
N VAL A 76 -11.56 -33.53 4.14
CA VAL A 76 -11.28 -34.85 4.74
C VAL A 76 -12.18 -35.91 4.09
N LEU A 77 -11.72 -37.15 4.04
CA LEU A 77 -12.54 -38.29 3.58
C LEU A 77 -13.32 -38.89 4.76
N ARG A 78 -14.55 -39.37 4.50
CA ARG A 78 -15.30 -40.19 5.47
C ARG A 78 -14.55 -41.48 5.79
N ASP A 79 -14.81 -42.07 6.96
CA ASP A 79 -14.13 -43.29 7.42
C ASP A 79 -14.41 -44.51 6.54
N THR A 80 -15.53 -44.52 5.81
CA THR A 80 -15.90 -45.56 4.83
C THR A 80 -15.51 -45.23 3.39
N ALA A 81 -14.81 -44.11 3.13
CA ALA A 81 -14.51 -43.68 1.77
C ALA A 81 -13.47 -44.58 1.09
N ILE A 82 -13.82 -45.04 -0.11
CA ILE A 82 -12.96 -45.83 -1.00
C ILE A 82 -12.95 -45.17 -2.40
N PRO A 83 -11.80 -45.15 -3.11
CA PRO A 83 -11.74 -44.58 -4.44
C PRO A 83 -12.44 -45.53 -5.41
N THR A 84 -13.44 -45.06 -6.14
CA THR A 84 -14.24 -45.86 -7.10
C THR A 84 -14.15 -45.31 -8.52
N ILE A 85 -13.68 -44.07 -8.70
CA ILE A 85 -13.70 -43.36 -9.98
C ILE A 85 -12.32 -43.46 -10.65
N PHE A 86 -12.19 -44.38 -11.61
CA PHE A 86 -10.99 -44.56 -12.43
C PHE A 86 -11.36 -44.59 -13.92
N ASP A 87 -10.63 -43.84 -14.73
CA ASP A 87 -10.78 -43.84 -16.20
C ASP A 87 -9.93 -44.96 -16.80
N LEU A 88 -10.54 -46.15 -16.84
CA LEU A 88 -9.90 -47.39 -17.32
C LEU A 88 -10.10 -47.61 -18.83
N THR A 89 -10.74 -46.70 -19.56
CA THR A 89 -11.03 -46.84 -21.01
C THR A 89 -10.38 -45.77 -21.89
N SER A 90 -9.63 -44.83 -21.32
CA SER A 90 -8.96 -43.72 -22.04
C SER A 90 -8.09 -44.09 -23.26
N HIS A 91 -7.67 -45.35 -23.40
CA HIS A 91 -6.92 -45.85 -24.55
C HIS A 91 -7.80 -46.37 -25.71
N LEU A 92 -9.12 -46.45 -25.53
CA LEU A 92 -10.08 -46.92 -26.53
C LEU A 92 -10.83 -45.79 -27.25
N SER A 93 -10.59 -44.53 -26.88
CA SER A 93 -11.34 -43.37 -27.39
C SER A 93 -10.44 -42.20 -27.81
N ASN A 94 -9.53 -42.42 -28.77
CA ASN A 94 -9.16 -41.38 -29.74
C ASN A 94 -8.37 -41.92 -30.96
N PRO A 95 -8.91 -41.86 -32.19
CA PRO A 95 -8.14 -42.06 -33.41
C PRO A 95 -7.51 -40.73 -33.87
N HIS A 96 -6.19 -40.75 -34.10
CA HIS A 96 -5.37 -39.71 -34.74
C HIS A 96 -5.01 -38.43 -33.95
N SER A 97 -3.76 -38.40 -33.46
CA SER A 97 -2.64 -37.50 -33.84
C SER A 97 -1.68 -37.41 -32.64
N ARG A 98 -0.34 -37.46 -32.71
CA ARG A 98 0.66 -37.18 -33.75
C ARG A 98 1.89 -38.09 -33.54
N HIS A 99 2.66 -38.28 -34.60
CA HIS A 99 3.90 -39.05 -34.69
C HIS A 99 4.84 -38.99 -33.47
N ARG A 100 5.31 -40.18 -33.02
CA ARG A 100 6.65 -40.35 -32.47
C ARG A 100 7.27 -41.64 -33.02
N LYS A 101 8.50 -41.53 -33.52
CA LYS A 101 9.26 -42.54 -34.24
C LYS A 101 9.38 -43.85 -33.46
N ARG A 102 9.29 -44.97 -34.18
CA ARG A 102 9.46 -46.36 -33.74
C ARG A 102 10.79 -46.53 -33.01
N ILE A 103 10.77 -46.82 -31.71
CA ILE A 103 11.96 -47.24 -30.95
C ILE A 103 12.27 -48.68 -31.36
N LYS A 104 13.47 -48.91 -31.86
CA LYS A 104 14.03 -50.25 -32.10
C LYS A 104 14.13 -50.94 -30.74
N ILE A 105 13.41 -52.05 -30.54
CA ILE A 105 13.53 -52.86 -29.33
C ILE A 105 14.91 -53.52 -29.41
N LEU A 106 15.82 -53.08 -28.55
CA LEU A 106 17.14 -53.68 -28.37
C LEU A 106 16.97 -54.97 -27.58
N THR A 107 17.67 -56.03 -27.96
CA THR A 107 17.63 -57.29 -27.21
C THR A 107 18.33 -57.12 -25.85
N ASP A 108 17.99 -57.97 -24.87
CA ASP A 108 18.55 -57.88 -23.52
C ASP A 108 20.09 -57.91 -23.52
N GLU A 109 20.70 -58.55 -24.51
CA GLU A 109 22.15 -58.58 -24.70
C GLU A 109 22.73 -57.25 -25.19
N GLU A 110 22.02 -56.52 -26.06
CA GLU A 110 22.39 -55.17 -26.48
C GLU A 110 22.23 -54.16 -25.34
N VAL A 111 21.21 -54.32 -24.49
CA VAL A 111 21.02 -53.50 -23.27
C VAL A 111 22.13 -53.78 -22.26
N ARG A 112 22.58 -55.03 -22.15
CA ARG A 112 23.68 -55.43 -21.26
C ARG A 112 25.01 -54.84 -21.72
N GLN A 113 25.32 -54.92 -23.02
CA GLN A 113 26.52 -54.29 -23.60
C GLN A 113 26.52 -52.76 -23.51
N ILE A 114 25.34 -52.11 -23.54
CA ILE A 114 25.23 -50.66 -23.34
C ILE A 114 25.43 -50.29 -21.86
N LYS A 115 24.96 -51.13 -20.93
CA LYS A 115 25.20 -50.95 -19.49
C LYS A 115 26.67 -51.17 -19.13
N GLU A 116 27.31 -52.19 -19.71
CA GLU A 116 28.74 -52.45 -19.53
C GLU A 116 29.58 -51.32 -20.12
N ARG A 117 29.30 -50.84 -21.34
CA ARG A 117 29.99 -49.66 -21.90
C ARG A 117 29.77 -48.36 -21.12
N ARG A 118 28.60 -48.16 -20.48
CA ARG A 118 28.35 -47.01 -19.59
C ARG A 118 29.04 -47.14 -18.24
N LEU A 119 29.21 -48.37 -17.76
CA LEU A 119 29.97 -48.65 -16.54
C LEU A 119 31.47 -48.48 -16.82
N GLU A 120 31.97 -48.96 -17.96
CA GLU A 120 33.34 -48.73 -18.42
C GLU A 120 33.62 -47.24 -18.66
N SER A 121 32.72 -46.49 -19.31
CA SER A 121 32.93 -45.04 -19.48
C SER A 121 32.83 -44.26 -18.16
N SER A 122 32.06 -44.76 -17.18
CA SER A 122 32.00 -44.16 -15.84
C SER A 122 33.24 -44.51 -15.02
N ILE A 123 33.81 -45.70 -15.23
CA ILE A 123 35.07 -46.13 -14.61
C ILE A 123 36.24 -45.37 -15.26
N GLU A 124 36.27 -45.18 -16.58
CA GLU A 124 37.25 -44.33 -17.27
C GLU A 124 37.12 -42.84 -16.88
N GLN A 125 35.92 -42.33 -16.63
CA GLN A 125 35.73 -40.97 -16.06
C GLN A 125 36.17 -40.87 -14.59
N MET A 126 36.07 -41.95 -13.82
CA MET A 126 36.59 -41.99 -12.44
C MET A 126 38.09 -42.22 -12.39
N LEU A 127 38.68 -42.94 -13.35
CA LEU A 127 40.12 -43.17 -13.46
C LEU A 127 40.85 -41.96 -14.06
N SER A 128 40.27 -41.27 -15.06
CA SER A 128 40.82 -40.00 -15.57
C SER A 128 40.74 -38.86 -14.56
N LYS A 129 39.81 -38.90 -13.59
CA LYS A 129 39.80 -37.99 -12.43
C LYS A 129 40.80 -38.37 -11.34
N LYS A 130 41.26 -39.63 -11.30
CA LYS A 130 42.27 -40.11 -10.35
C LYS A 130 43.71 -40.00 -10.88
N GLU A 131 43.89 -40.06 -12.20
CA GLU A 131 45.21 -39.94 -12.85
C GLU A 131 45.65 -38.49 -13.10
N ASN A 132 44.76 -37.50 -12.94
CA ASN A 132 45.11 -36.06 -12.94
C ASN A 132 45.45 -35.51 -11.55
N THR A 133 45.55 -36.36 -10.52
CA THR A 133 45.92 -35.98 -9.14
C THR A 133 46.89 -37.00 -8.53
N ALA A 134 47.95 -37.35 -9.27
CA ALA A 134 49.06 -38.14 -8.77
C ALA A 134 50.36 -37.65 -9.43
N GLY A 135 50.89 -36.54 -8.93
CA GLY A 135 52.18 -36.01 -9.33
C GLY A 135 52.41 -34.59 -8.82
N GLU A 136 53.17 -34.49 -7.72
CA GLU A 136 53.88 -33.31 -7.20
C GLU A 136 53.13 -32.42 -6.20
N ASP A 137 53.11 -32.95 -4.96
CA ASP A 137 53.57 -32.35 -3.70
C ASP A 137 52.98 -31.01 -3.20
N ASP A 138 52.10 -31.21 -2.21
CA ASP A 138 52.03 -30.58 -0.88
C ASP A 138 51.77 -29.07 -0.72
N ALA A 139 50.70 -28.85 0.05
CA ALA A 139 50.27 -27.68 0.81
C ALA A 139 49.33 -26.68 0.11
N GLU A 140 48.19 -26.46 0.77
CA GLU A 140 47.18 -25.40 0.61
C GLU A 140 46.15 -25.59 -0.53
N VAL A 141 44.91 -25.96 -0.16
CA VAL A 141 43.66 -25.20 -0.35
C VAL A 141 42.47 -26.10 0.06
N ASP A 142 41.88 -25.79 1.22
CA ASP A 142 40.49 -26.10 1.56
C ASP A 142 39.87 -24.75 1.90
N ASP A 143 38.89 -24.25 1.12
CA ASP A 143 37.96 -23.23 1.64
C ASP A 143 36.70 -23.04 0.77
N VAL A 144 35.72 -23.93 0.96
CA VAL A 144 34.33 -23.48 1.08
C VAL A 144 33.93 -23.87 2.50
N PRO A 145 33.66 -22.93 3.43
CA PRO A 145 33.45 -23.28 4.82
C PRO A 145 32.26 -24.24 4.95
N GLN A 146 32.54 -25.51 5.29
CA GLN A 146 31.50 -26.42 5.73
C GLN A 146 31.03 -25.92 7.09
N LEU A 147 29.81 -25.37 7.14
CA LEU A 147 29.20 -24.89 8.38
C LEU A 147 29.29 -25.95 9.47
N THR A 148 29.86 -25.59 10.60
CA THR A 148 30.00 -26.48 11.75
C THR A 148 28.61 -26.86 12.28
N ALA A 149 28.48 -28.01 12.96
CA ALA A 149 27.23 -28.42 13.59
C ALA A 149 26.58 -27.31 14.47
N PRO A 150 27.33 -26.59 15.33
CA PRO A 150 26.75 -25.49 16.12
C PRO A 150 26.27 -24.31 15.25
N GLN A 151 26.96 -24.01 14.14
CA GLN A 151 26.50 -22.97 13.20
C GLN A 151 25.18 -23.35 12.52
N LYS A 152 24.96 -24.64 12.23
CA LYS A 152 23.67 -25.10 11.67
C LYS A 152 22.54 -25.01 12.70
N GLU A 153 22.80 -25.41 13.94
CA GLU A 153 21.82 -25.30 15.04
C GLU A 153 21.45 -23.85 15.33
N LEU A 154 22.43 -22.93 15.34
CA LEU A 154 22.18 -21.49 15.50
C LEU A 154 21.29 -20.93 14.38
N ARG A 155 21.51 -21.35 13.13
CA ARG A 155 20.72 -20.87 11.99
C ARG A 155 19.28 -21.37 12.02
N GLU A 156 19.06 -22.66 12.31
CA GLU A 156 17.70 -23.20 12.46
C GLU A 156 16.96 -22.54 13.63
N PHE A 157 17.67 -22.27 14.73
CA PHE A 157 17.13 -21.55 15.85
C PHE A 157 16.71 -20.11 15.50
N LEU A 158 17.59 -19.33 14.86
CA LEU A 158 17.28 -17.97 14.43
C LEU A 158 16.11 -17.95 13.44
N ARG A 159 16.02 -18.94 12.54
CA ARG A 159 14.88 -19.11 11.63
C ARG A 159 13.57 -19.23 12.39
N SER A 160 13.51 -20.08 13.41
CA SER A 160 12.31 -20.22 14.25
C SER A 160 11.95 -18.91 14.97
N LEU A 161 12.94 -18.14 15.44
CA LEU A 161 12.69 -16.83 16.06
C LEU A 161 12.14 -15.80 15.07
N PHE A 162 12.73 -15.72 13.87
CA PHE A 162 12.25 -14.81 12.83
C PHE A 162 10.82 -15.12 12.42
N GLU A 163 10.44 -16.38 12.30
CA GLU A 163 9.06 -16.74 11.97
C GLU A 163 8.06 -16.27 13.04
N VAL A 164 8.43 -16.30 14.32
CA VAL A 164 7.59 -15.77 15.41
C VAL A 164 7.47 -14.25 15.32
N ILE A 165 8.58 -13.54 15.09
CA ILE A 165 8.57 -12.07 15.00
C ILE A 165 7.79 -11.59 13.78
N ILE A 166 7.97 -12.25 12.63
CA ILE A 166 7.21 -11.96 11.41
C ILE A 166 5.72 -12.17 11.67
N LEU A 167 5.33 -13.23 12.38
CA LEU A 167 3.93 -13.45 12.74
C LEU A 167 3.39 -12.32 13.62
N ILE A 168 4.12 -11.92 14.66
CA ILE A 168 3.74 -10.82 15.55
C ILE A 168 3.55 -9.52 14.77
N GLY A 169 4.52 -9.16 13.93
CA GLY A 169 4.46 -7.94 13.11
C GLY A 169 3.33 -7.97 12.09
N LYS A 170 3.22 -9.04 11.29
CA LYS A 170 2.17 -9.15 10.26
C LYS A 170 0.76 -9.17 10.84
N GLN A 171 0.57 -9.68 12.06
CA GLN A 171 -0.73 -9.72 12.72
C GLN A 171 -0.99 -8.54 13.67
N ASN A 172 -0.09 -7.55 13.72
CA ASN A 172 -0.20 -6.40 14.61
C ASN A 172 -0.40 -6.79 16.09
N ILE A 173 0.22 -7.89 16.51
CA ILE A 173 0.08 -8.38 17.88
C ILE A 173 0.97 -7.51 18.77
N PRO A 174 0.43 -6.87 19.83
CA PRO A 174 1.25 -6.10 20.74
C PRO A 174 2.34 -6.99 21.36
N SER A 175 3.61 -6.66 21.08
CA SER A 175 4.72 -7.17 21.87
C SER A 175 4.58 -6.51 23.24
N SER A 176 4.15 -7.23 24.27
CA SER A 176 3.85 -6.69 25.60
C SER A 176 5.08 -6.18 26.39
N CYS A 177 6.09 -5.63 25.73
CA CYS A 177 7.36 -5.20 26.32
C CYS A 177 7.35 -3.79 26.93
N GLN A 178 6.17 -3.19 27.17
CA GLN A 178 6.10 -1.79 27.63
C GLN A 178 5.41 -1.57 28.98
N SER A 179 5.00 -2.61 29.72
CA SER A 179 4.56 -2.44 31.10
C SER A 179 5.64 -2.89 32.08
N THR A 180 6.45 -1.95 32.55
CA THR A 180 7.25 -2.09 33.78
C THR A 180 6.39 -2.25 35.04
N GLU A 181 5.06 -2.23 34.93
CA GLU A 181 4.13 -2.14 36.07
C GLU A 181 3.44 -3.46 36.48
N GLU A 182 3.62 -4.58 35.76
CA GLU A 182 3.10 -5.89 36.22
C GLU A 182 4.12 -7.02 36.06
N PRO A 183 4.81 -7.45 37.14
CA PRO A 183 5.87 -8.47 37.09
C PRO A 183 5.40 -9.92 36.83
N PHE A 184 4.13 -10.14 36.48
CA PHE A 184 3.52 -11.48 36.37
C PHE A 184 2.87 -11.80 35.01
N ARG A 185 2.98 -10.93 33.99
CA ARG A 185 2.44 -11.25 32.65
C ARG A 185 3.54 -11.80 31.74
N MET A 186 3.37 -13.06 31.34
CA MET A 186 4.13 -13.71 30.27
C MET A 186 4.08 -12.84 29.01
N SER A 187 5.23 -12.58 28.38
CA SER A 187 5.22 -11.77 27.16
C SER A 187 4.52 -12.51 26.01
N THR A 188 3.82 -11.78 25.13
CA THR A 188 3.15 -12.40 23.96
C THR A 188 4.14 -13.20 23.09
N PHE A 189 5.38 -12.71 23.02
CA PHE A 189 6.47 -13.37 22.32
C PHE A 189 6.83 -14.72 22.97
N GLN A 190 6.98 -14.74 24.31
CA GLN A 190 7.25 -15.97 25.07
C GLN A 190 6.12 -16.99 24.93
N ALA A 191 4.86 -16.55 24.99
CA ALA A 191 3.71 -17.45 24.80
C ALA A 191 3.69 -18.10 23.40
N LEU A 192 4.11 -17.37 22.35
CA LEU A 192 4.20 -17.91 20.99
C LEU A 192 5.38 -18.89 20.83
N LEU A 193 6.51 -18.64 21.52
CA LEU A 193 7.64 -19.57 21.55
C LEU A 193 7.26 -20.86 22.27
N GLU A 194 6.64 -20.78 23.45
CA GLU A 194 6.12 -21.95 24.17
C GLU A 194 5.13 -22.74 23.30
N ASN A 195 4.26 -22.05 22.56
CA ASN A 195 3.35 -22.70 21.62
C ASN A 195 4.12 -23.50 20.55
N ARG A 196 5.21 -22.95 20.00
CA ARG A 196 6.05 -23.66 19.02
C ARG A 196 6.82 -24.85 19.61
N ILE A 197 7.37 -24.69 20.80
CA ILE A 197 8.00 -25.79 21.55
C ILE A 197 6.99 -26.92 21.76
N ASN A 198 5.76 -26.58 22.15
CA ASN A 198 4.67 -27.54 22.32
C ASN A 198 4.18 -28.15 21.00
N ALA A 199 4.30 -27.42 19.89
CA ALA A 199 3.97 -27.90 18.55
C ALA A 199 5.03 -28.85 17.95
N GLY A 200 6.19 -29.01 18.61
CA GLY A 200 7.24 -29.95 18.23
C GLY A 200 8.50 -29.32 17.63
N ASP A 201 8.79 -28.04 17.91
CA ASP A 201 10.09 -27.44 17.58
C ASP A 201 11.17 -27.92 18.55
N GLU A 202 11.91 -28.96 18.15
CA GLU A 202 12.95 -29.60 18.97
C GLU A 202 14.21 -28.72 19.14
N VAL A 203 14.50 -27.82 18.19
CA VAL A 203 15.66 -26.92 18.26
C VAL A 203 15.42 -25.83 19.31
N LEU A 204 14.23 -25.22 19.31
CA LEU A 204 13.82 -24.30 20.37
C LEU A 204 13.77 -25.01 21.73
N ARG A 205 13.27 -26.25 21.79
CA ARG A 205 13.20 -27.02 23.04
C ARG A 205 14.58 -27.31 23.62
N ALA A 206 15.53 -27.79 22.80
CA ALA A 206 16.87 -28.11 23.26
C ALA A 206 17.60 -26.89 23.85
N ARG A 207 17.43 -25.72 23.22
CA ARG A 207 17.99 -24.46 23.71
C ARG A 207 17.24 -23.91 24.93
N PHE A 208 15.95 -24.22 25.06
CA PHE A 208 15.14 -23.97 26.26
C PHE A 208 15.59 -24.76 27.47
N GLU A 209 15.82 -26.05 27.29
CA GLU A 209 16.28 -26.93 28.36
C GLU A 209 17.75 -26.67 28.76
N ALA A 210 18.55 -26.07 27.87
CA ALA A 210 19.95 -25.74 28.11
C ALA A 210 20.17 -24.40 28.87
N ALA A 211 19.18 -23.49 28.90
CA ALA A 211 19.30 -22.21 29.59
C ALA A 211 19.17 -22.36 31.11
N ALA A 212 19.86 -21.50 31.87
CA ALA A 212 19.81 -21.55 33.33
C ALA A 212 18.40 -21.21 33.85
N ILE A 213 17.96 -21.90 34.91
CA ILE A 213 16.59 -21.86 35.48
C ILE A 213 16.12 -20.44 35.91
N ASN A 214 17.02 -19.45 35.96
CA ASN A 214 16.74 -18.06 36.36
C ASN A 214 17.29 -16.98 35.39
N GLU A 215 17.82 -17.36 34.23
CA GLU A 215 18.09 -16.35 33.20
C GLU A 215 16.77 -15.99 32.52
N GLU A 216 16.50 -14.68 32.41
CA GLU A 216 15.44 -14.20 31.53
C GLU A 216 15.80 -14.72 30.15
N PHE A 217 15.04 -15.74 29.72
CA PHE A 217 15.41 -16.59 28.60
C PHE A 217 15.95 -15.65 27.49
N TRP A 218 15.16 -14.63 27.10
CA TRP A 218 15.44 -13.76 25.95
C TRP A 218 15.51 -12.29 26.40
N PRO A 219 16.70 -11.64 26.34
CA PRO A 219 16.83 -10.23 26.64
C PRO A 219 16.11 -9.34 25.63
N LEU A 220 15.52 -8.24 26.11
CA LEU A 220 14.87 -7.22 25.26
C LEU A 220 15.80 -6.69 24.14
N ALA A 221 17.11 -6.68 24.39
CA ALA A 221 18.11 -6.29 23.40
C ALA A 221 18.09 -7.21 22.16
N GLN A 222 18.01 -8.52 22.36
CA GLN A 222 17.99 -9.49 21.26
C GLN A 222 16.71 -9.41 20.43
N GLN A 223 15.57 -9.15 21.08
CA GLN A 223 14.31 -8.92 20.38
C GLN A 223 14.36 -7.68 19.47
N LYS A 224 14.98 -6.58 19.95
CA LYS A 224 15.20 -5.37 19.14
C LYS A 224 16.10 -5.65 17.94
N GLN A 225 17.20 -6.38 18.14
CA GLN A 225 18.11 -6.78 17.05
C GLN A 225 17.38 -7.58 15.96
N LEU A 226 16.55 -8.54 16.34
CA LEU A 226 15.75 -9.31 15.38
C LEU A 226 14.73 -8.43 14.63
N LEU A 227 14.10 -7.48 15.32
CA LEU A 227 13.19 -6.51 14.70
C LEU A 227 13.92 -5.57 13.72
N GLU A 228 15.11 -5.09 14.08
CA GLU A 228 15.96 -4.26 13.21
C GLU A 228 16.35 -5.01 11.93
N VAL A 229 16.68 -6.31 12.04
CA VAL A 229 16.97 -7.15 10.87
C VAL A 229 15.74 -7.34 10.00
N CYS A 230 14.57 -7.62 10.60
CA CYS A 230 13.30 -7.70 9.87
C CYS A 230 13.00 -6.42 9.10
N GLU A 231 13.12 -5.27 9.76
CA GLU A 231 12.89 -3.95 9.18
C GLU A 231 13.85 -3.70 8.00
N ARG A 232 15.15 -3.96 8.20
CA ARG A 232 16.16 -3.78 7.16
C ARG A 232 15.90 -4.69 5.95
N CYS A 233 15.61 -5.97 6.15
CA CYS A 233 15.34 -6.89 5.03
C CYS A 233 14.10 -6.48 4.21
N ILE A 234 13.02 -6.01 4.85
CA ILE A 234 11.86 -5.47 4.13
C ILE A 234 12.26 -4.23 3.32
N ARG A 235 12.97 -3.30 3.97
CA ARG A 235 13.39 -2.04 3.35
C ARG A 235 14.32 -2.29 2.16
N ASP A 236 15.28 -3.20 2.28
CA ASP A 236 16.25 -3.50 1.24
C ASP A 236 15.60 -4.12 0.00
N GLU A 237 14.64 -5.04 0.17
CA GLU A 237 13.86 -5.61 -0.93
C GLU A 237 13.08 -4.51 -1.68
N LEU A 238 12.37 -3.63 -0.95
CA LEU A 238 11.63 -2.52 -1.55
C LEU A 238 12.56 -1.54 -2.28
N LEU A 239 13.68 -1.19 -1.67
CA LEU A 239 14.65 -0.26 -2.26
C LEU A 239 15.37 -0.86 -3.46
N GLN A 240 15.60 -2.17 -3.49
CA GLN A 240 16.16 -2.85 -4.65
C GLN A 240 15.26 -2.67 -5.89
N GLU A 241 13.95 -2.87 -5.75
CA GLU A 241 13.01 -2.64 -6.85
C GLU A 241 13.02 -1.16 -7.34
N VAL A 242 13.17 -0.21 -6.41
CA VAL A 242 13.28 1.22 -6.73
C VAL A 242 14.56 1.50 -7.54
N ARG A 243 15.70 0.94 -7.12
CA ARG A 243 16.99 1.10 -7.81
C ARG A 243 16.94 0.54 -9.23
N GLU A 244 16.32 -0.62 -9.42
CA GLU A 244 16.10 -1.23 -10.73
C GLU A 244 15.20 -0.36 -11.64
N SER A 245 14.28 0.40 -11.04
CA SER A 245 13.36 1.31 -11.74
C SER A 245 14.00 2.64 -12.15
N ARG A 246 15.18 2.96 -11.60
CA ARG A 246 15.94 4.22 -11.73
C ARG A 246 15.22 5.45 -11.17
N PHE A 247 14.03 5.78 -11.66
CA PHE A 247 13.27 6.98 -11.29
C PHE A 247 12.21 6.69 -10.24
N PHE A 248 12.04 7.64 -9.32
CA PHE A 248 11.05 7.57 -8.25
C PHE A 248 10.50 8.96 -7.90
N SER A 249 9.42 8.97 -7.14
CA SER A 249 8.88 10.16 -6.50
C SER A 249 8.72 9.95 -5.01
N LEU A 250 8.93 11.02 -4.25
CA LEU A 250 8.82 11.02 -2.79
C LEU A 250 7.39 11.40 -2.38
N VAL A 251 6.74 10.56 -1.58
CA VAL A 251 5.41 10.89 -1.04
C VAL A 251 5.47 10.79 0.48
N THR A 252 4.93 11.77 1.20
CA THR A 252 4.84 11.71 2.68
C THR A 252 3.40 11.79 3.15
N GLY A 253 3.08 11.05 4.22
CA GLY A 253 1.77 11.10 4.88
C GLY A 253 1.69 12.13 6.00
N GLU A 254 0.56 12.15 6.71
CA GLU A 254 0.37 13.02 7.89
C GLU A 254 1.29 12.61 9.05
N LEU A 255 1.52 13.54 9.97
CA LEU A 255 2.39 13.34 11.14
C LEU A 255 1.81 12.26 12.06
N VAL A 256 2.62 11.25 12.38
CA VAL A 256 2.25 10.14 13.24
C VAL A 256 2.93 10.27 14.60
N GLU A 257 2.15 10.21 15.66
CA GLU A 257 2.65 10.17 17.03
C GLU A 257 3.07 8.75 17.43
N PHE A 258 4.31 8.63 17.90
CA PHE A 258 4.89 7.46 18.56
C PHE A 258 5.35 7.85 19.96
N PRO A 259 5.62 6.89 20.88
CA PRO A 259 6.16 7.19 22.21
C PRO A 259 7.47 7.98 22.17
N GLU A 260 8.29 7.81 21.13
CA GLU A 260 9.56 8.52 20.95
C GLU A 260 9.41 9.93 20.33
N GLY A 261 8.19 10.32 19.94
CA GLY A 261 7.89 11.60 19.33
C GLY A 261 7.18 11.50 17.98
N HIS A 262 7.11 12.62 17.28
CA HIS A 262 6.39 12.73 16.01
C HIS A 262 7.24 12.32 14.81
N HIS A 263 6.70 11.45 13.97
CA HIS A 263 7.38 10.91 12.80
C HIS A 263 6.55 11.12 11.53
N ILE A 264 7.24 11.34 10.40
CA ILE A 264 6.63 11.40 9.08
C ILE A 264 6.75 10.03 8.39
N PRO A 265 5.64 9.43 7.94
CA PRO A 265 5.71 8.23 7.11
C PRO A 265 6.13 8.61 5.69
N VAL A 266 7.12 7.90 5.16
CA VAL A 266 7.67 8.15 3.83
C VAL A 266 7.38 6.98 2.90
N PHE A 267 6.90 7.31 1.71
CA PHE A 267 6.56 6.39 0.63
C PHE A 267 7.39 6.71 -0.60
N LEU A 268 7.73 5.68 -1.36
CA LEU A 268 8.36 5.81 -2.67
C LEU A 268 7.40 5.33 -3.74
N ARG A 269 7.21 6.18 -4.75
CA ARG A 269 6.36 5.90 -5.91
C ARG A 269 7.23 5.70 -7.15
N PHE A 270 7.12 4.54 -7.78
CA PHE A 270 7.96 4.14 -8.91
C PHE A 270 7.25 3.16 -9.84
N VAL A 271 7.80 2.91 -11.03
CA VAL A 271 7.29 1.92 -11.97
C VAL A 271 8.24 0.75 -12.04
N ASP A 272 7.78 -0.42 -11.63
CA ASP A 272 8.58 -1.65 -11.54
C ASP A 272 9.02 -2.20 -12.92
N GLN A 273 9.78 -3.30 -12.90
CA GLN A 273 10.23 -3.96 -14.13
C GLN A 273 9.08 -4.51 -15.00
N SER A 274 7.95 -4.85 -14.37
CA SER A 274 6.72 -5.30 -15.03
C SER A 274 5.85 -4.15 -15.55
N ASN A 275 6.35 -2.90 -15.55
CA ASN A 275 5.61 -1.71 -15.96
C ASN A 275 4.31 -1.49 -15.15
N THR A 276 4.34 -1.86 -13.87
CA THR A 276 3.26 -1.60 -12.93
C THR A 276 3.69 -0.47 -11.99
N LEU A 277 2.79 0.49 -11.80
CA LEU A 277 3.01 1.57 -10.85
C LEU A 277 2.89 1.01 -9.43
N ARG A 278 3.88 1.28 -8.58
CA ARG A 278 3.90 0.94 -7.16
C ARG A 278 4.06 2.19 -6.30
N GLU A 279 3.43 2.20 -5.14
CA GLU A 279 3.60 3.21 -4.10
C GLU A 279 3.72 2.47 -2.76
N GLU A 280 4.94 2.38 -2.24
CA GLU A 280 5.26 1.53 -1.10
C GLU A 280 5.76 2.34 0.08
N PHE A 281 5.33 1.95 1.28
CA PHE A 281 5.79 2.53 2.53
C PHE A 281 7.20 2.03 2.83
N VAL A 282 8.13 2.95 3.07
CA VAL A 282 9.53 2.60 3.35
C VAL A 282 9.83 2.71 4.84
N GLU A 283 9.60 3.88 5.45
CA GLU A 283 10.06 4.14 6.81
C GLU A 283 9.35 5.33 7.48
N PHE A 284 9.40 5.36 8.82
CA PHE A 284 9.04 6.50 9.64
C PHE A 284 10.28 7.33 10.00
N ILE A 285 10.34 8.58 9.51
CA ILE A 285 11.45 9.48 9.81
C ILE A 285 11.05 10.45 10.92
N LEU A 286 11.88 10.57 11.96
CA LEU A 286 11.65 11.50 13.07
C LEU A 286 11.61 12.95 12.55
N PHE A 287 10.51 13.64 12.83
CA PHE A 287 10.23 15.01 12.38
C PHE A 287 10.49 15.99 13.52
N GLU A 288 11.72 16.50 13.59
CA GLU A 288 12.19 17.40 14.64
C GLU A 288 13.19 18.42 14.08
N GLY A 289 13.06 19.68 14.49
CA GLY A 289 13.99 20.75 14.15
C GLY A 289 13.44 21.79 13.18
N GLU A 290 14.36 22.59 12.64
CA GLU A 290 14.09 23.63 11.63
C GLU A 290 13.90 23.02 10.23
N GLU A 291 13.21 23.74 9.36
CA GLU A 291 12.79 23.29 8.02
C GLU A 291 14.00 22.89 7.16
N LYS A 292 15.07 23.68 7.19
CA LYS A 292 16.30 23.38 6.46
C LYS A 292 17.02 22.12 6.98
N SER A 293 17.11 21.98 8.30
CA SER A 293 17.72 20.80 8.93
C SER A 293 16.95 19.53 8.59
N MET A 294 15.62 19.62 8.50
CA MET A 294 14.78 18.49 8.10
C MET A 294 14.98 18.12 6.62
N ALA A 295 15.14 19.10 5.73
CA ALA A 295 15.46 18.84 4.32
C ALA A 295 16.81 18.14 4.17
N ASP A 296 17.86 18.63 4.85
CA ASP A 296 19.20 18.04 4.81
C ASP A 296 19.22 16.63 5.42
N LYS A 297 18.45 16.39 6.50
CA LYS A 297 18.29 15.06 7.10
C LYS A 297 17.63 14.09 6.14
N LEU A 298 16.54 14.51 5.48
CA LEU A 298 15.81 13.68 4.52
C LEU A 298 16.66 13.34 3.29
N GLU A 299 17.36 14.34 2.73
CA GLU A 299 18.33 14.15 1.65
C GLU A 299 19.44 13.16 2.04
N SER A 300 20.10 13.38 3.19
CA SER A 300 21.15 12.48 3.66
C SER A 300 20.64 11.07 3.93
N HIS A 301 19.40 10.93 4.40
CA HIS A 301 18.81 9.62 4.66
C HIS A 301 18.54 8.86 3.36
N ILE A 302 17.99 9.53 2.34
CA ILE A 302 17.74 8.93 1.02
C ILE A 302 19.06 8.54 0.35
N MET A 303 20.08 9.39 0.45
CA MET A 303 21.36 9.15 -0.24
C MET A 303 22.26 8.13 0.47
N LYS A 304 22.33 8.14 1.81
CA LYS A 304 23.27 7.28 2.55
C LYS A 304 22.65 5.98 3.02
N GLU A 305 21.46 6.03 3.61
CA GLU A 305 20.82 4.84 4.18
C GLU A 305 20.06 4.06 3.09
N TRP A 306 19.40 4.78 2.17
CA TRP A 306 18.64 4.12 1.10
C TRP A 306 19.44 3.92 -0.18
N ASP A 307 20.65 4.48 -0.29
CA ASP A 307 21.49 4.40 -1.50
C ASP A 307 20.70 4.77 -2.77
N LEU A 308 19.92 5.85 -2.69
CA LEU A 308 19.16 6.41 -3.80
C LEU A 308 19.67 7.80 -4.15
N SER A 309 19.82 8.08 -5.44
CA SER A 309 20.20 9.41 -5.91
C SER A 309 18.98 10.33 -6.00
N MET A 310 19.03 11.46 -5.29
CA MET A 310 18.01 12.52 -5.41
C MET A 310 17.94 13.12 -6.84
N GLU A 311 18.99 12.99 -7.64
CA GLU A 311 18.97 13.37 -9.07
C GLU A 311 18.01 12.52 -9.90
N ASN A 312 17.59 11.35 -9.40
CA ASN A 312 16.58 10.51 -10.03
C ASN A 312 15.16 10.74 -9.48
N CYS A 313 14.99 11.62 -8.47
CA CYS A 313 13.68 12.00 -7.97
C CYS A 313 12.97 12.90 -9.00
N ARG A 314 11.77 12.51 -9.45
CA ARG A 314 11.00 13.23 -10.49
C ARG A 314 9.75 13.92 -9.98
N GLY A 315 9.41 13.69 -8.73
CA GLY A 315 8.28 14.34 -8.08
C GLY A 315 8.35 14.20 -6.57
N GLN A 316 7.73 15.14 -5.90
CA GLN A 316 7.46 15.05 -4.47
C GLN A 316 6.03 15.49 -4.18
N ALA A 317 5.40 14.90 -3.17
CA ALA A 317 4.09 15.30 -2.69
C ALA A 317 3.97 15.02 -1.19
N HIS A 318 3.55 16.04 -0.45
CA HIS A 318 3.54 15.98 1.00
C HIS A 318 2.14 16.21 1.55
N ALA A 319 1.67 15.27 2.35
CA ALA A 319 0.48 15.47 3.18
C ALA A 319 0.85 16.28 4.42
N GLY A 320 -0.05 17.15 4.85
CA GLY A 320 0.10 17.92 6.07
C GLY A 320 -0.95 19.01 6.18
N SER A 321 -1.27 19.41 7.41
CA SER A 321 -2.20 20.50 7.72
C SER A 321 -1.58 21.48 8.71
N GLY A 322 -2.02 22.73 8.63
CA GLY A 322 -1.63 23.79 9.55
C GLY A 322 -0.12 24.02 9.62
N VAL A 323 0.42 24.12 10.84
CA VAL A 323 1.85 24.39 11.07
C VAL A 323 2.72 23.30 10.45
N PHE A 324 2.35 22.02 10.60
CA PHE A 324 3.09 20.92 10.01
C PHE A 324 3.12 21.02 8.47
N GLY A 325 1.96 21.30 7.85
CA GLY A 325 1.88 21.52 6.40
C GLY A 325 2.79 22.65 5.91
N SER A 326 2.79 23.79 6.61
CA SER A 326 3.66 24.94 6.26
C SER A 326 5.15 24.61 6.37
N LYS A 327 5.57 23.88 7.41
CA LYS A 327 6.95 23.41 7.57
C LYS A 327 7.34 22.42 6.48
N MET A 328 6.45 21.47 6.17
CA MET A 328 6.72 20.47 5.13
C MET A 328 6.78 21.10 3.74
N LYS A 329 5.97 22.12 3.46
CA LYS A 329 6.09 22.93 2.22
C LYS A 329 7.46 23.61 2.13
N ALA A 330 7.97 24.18 3.22
CA ALA A 330 9.31 24.77 3.25
C ALA A 330 10.42 23.71 3.03
N VAL A 331 10.30 22.52 3.64
CA VAL A 331 11.19 21.38 3.39
C VAL A 331 11.19 21.00 1.90
N ALA A 332 10.00 20.88 1.30
CA ALA A 332 9.84 20.53 -0.11
C ALA A 332 10.49 21.58 -1.04
N ASN A 333 10.31 22.86 -0.72
CA ASN A 333 10.92 23.96 -1.46
C ASN A 333 12.45 23.92 -1.39
N HIS A 334 13.05 23.63 -0.23
CA HIS A 334 14.50 23.47 -0.09
C HIS A 334 15.04 22.29 -0.91
N LEU A 335 14.31 21.17 -0.96
CA LEU A 335 14.67 20.05 -1.83
C LEU A 335 14.57 20.43 -3.32
N MET A 336 13.54 21.19 -3.70
CA MET A 336 13.32 21.64 -5.07
C MET A 336 14.36 22.67 -5.54
N GLU A 337 14.87 23.51 -4.62
CA GLU A 337 15.98 24.44 -4.89
C GLU A 337 17.27 23.70 -5.27
N LYS A 338 17.55 22.56 -4.62
CA LYS A 338 18.72 21.71 -4.94
C LYS A 338 18.46 20.80 -6.14
N TYR A 339 17.26 20.22 -6.21
CA TYR A 339 16.87 19.22 -7.20
C TYR A 339 15.64 19.71 -7.98
N THR A 340 15.86 20.51 -9.01
CA THR A 340 14.77 21.18 -9.76
C THR A 340 13.79 20.22 -10.44
N MET A 341 14.20 18.95 -10.65
CA MET A 341 13.34 17.91 -11.24
C MET A 341 12.48 17.18 -10.20
N ALA A 342 12.74 17.35 -8.90
CA ALA A 342 11.88 16.86 -7.83
C ALA A 342 10.69 17.81 -7.65
N MET A 343 9.80 17.85 -8.65
CA MET A 343 8.67 18.79 -8.70
C MET A 343 7.70 18.55 -7.54
N ASN A 344 7.39 19.59 -6.77
CA ASN A 344 6.34 19.52 -5.76
C ASN A 344 4.96 19.56 -6.42
N THR A 345 4.12 18.56 -6.15
CA THR A 345 2.81 18.37 -6.79
C THR A 345 1.74 17.99 -5.77
N PRO A 346 0.45 18.21 -6.07
CA PRO A 346 -0.62 17.69 -5.23
C PRO A 346 -0.52 16.17 -5.11
N CYS A 347 -0.73 15.63 -3.92
CA CYS A 347 -0.82 14.19 -3.75
C CYS A 347 -2.18 13.70 -4.26
N ALA A 348 -2.20 12.72 -5.18
CA ALA A 348 -3.44 12.18 -5.70
C ALA A 348 -4.30 11.44 -4.66
N THR A 349 -3.78 11.20 -3.45
CA THR A 349 -4.53 10.52 -2.38
C THR A 349 -5.53 11.41 -1.67
N PHE A 350 -5.40 12.74 -1.77
CA PHE A 350 -6.37 13.69 -1.25
C PHE A 350 -7.00 14.47 -2.41
N ALA A 351 -8.30 14.75 -2.32
CA ALA A 351 -8.91 15.74 -3.20
C ALA A 351 -8.12 17.07 -3.14
N LEU A 352 -7.95 17.71 -4.30
CA LEU A 352 -7.23 18.99 -4.41
C LEU A 352 -7.78 20.03 -3.41
N ASN A 353 -9.11 20.10 -3.26
CA ASN A 353 -9.74 21.04 -2.33
C ASN A 353 -9.36 20.76 -0.86
N ILE A 354 -9.17 19.50 -0.47
CA ILE A 354 -8.69 19.13 0.86
C ILE A 354 -7.22 19.54 1.02
N HIS A 355 -6.40 19.31 -0.01
CA HIS A 355 -5.00 19.74 0.01
C HIS A 355 -4.88 21.26 0.17
N LEU A 356 -5.64 22.03 -0.64
CA LEU A 356 -5.69 23.48 -0.56
C LEU A 356 -6.16 23.94 0.82
N ALA A 357 -7.26 23.38 1.33
CA ALA A 357 -7.77 23.71 2.66
C ALA A 357 -6.75 23.46 3.78
N ASN A 358 -6.05 22.33 3.74
CA ASN A 358 -5.04 21.98 4.73
C ASN A 358 -3.84 22.93 4.71
N SER A 359 -3.51 23.51 3.55
CA SER A 359 -2.40 24.46 3.38
C SER A 359 -2.69 25.86 3.95
N ILE A 360 -3.97 26.21 4.17
CA ILE A 360 -4.37 27.56 4.60
C ILE A 360 -4.04 27.77 6.10
N PRO A 361 -3.18 28.74 6.46
CA PRO A 361 -2.74 28.95 7.84
C PRO A 361 -3.72 29.79 8.69
N LEU A 362 -5.02 29.74 8.38
CA LEU A 362 -6.06 30.46 9.12
C LEU A 362 -6.66 29.58 10.21
N THR A 363 -6.77 30.10 11.44
CA THR A 363 -7.27 29.32 12.58
C THR A 363 -8.69 28.79 12.35
N GLY A 364 -9.60 29.62 11.81
CA GLY A 364 -10.96 29.18 11.47
C GLY A 364 -10.95 27.97 10.53
N VAL A 365 -10.13 28.01 9.47
CA VAL A 365 -10.02 26.89 8.51
C VAL A 365 -9.49 25.62 9.16
N GLN A 366 -8.46 25.73 10.01
CA GLN A 366 -7.90 24.59 10.73
C GLN A 366 -8.92 23.98 11.71
N VAL A 367 -9.75 24.81 12.36
CA VAL A 367 -10.86 24.35 13.20
C VAL A 367 -11.89 23.61 12.36
N VAL A 368 -12.33 24.17 11.23
CA VAL A 368 -13.26 23.49 10.31
C VAL A 368 -12.72 22.12 9.91
N MET A 369 -11.49 22.04 9.41
CA MET A 369 -10.88 20.78 9.00
C MET A 369 -10.76 19.78 10.15
N SER A 370 -10.41 20.24 11.37
CA SER A 370 -10.31 19.37 12.55
C SER A 370 -11.66 18.82 12.99
N VAL A 371 -12.70 19.67 13.03
CA VAL A 371 -14.06 19.26 13.40
C VAL A 371 -14.60 18.28 12.39
N LEU A 372 -14.45 18.52 11.08
CA LEU A 372 -14.89 17.57 10.04
C LEU A 372 -14.22 16.19 10.20
N LYS A 373 -12.90 16.14 10.46
CA LYS A 373 -12.18 14.89 10.74
C LYS A 373 -12.70 14.20 12.01
N LYS A 374 -12.97 14.96 13.08
CA LYS A 374 -13.53 14.42 14.34
C LYS A 374 -14.94 13.86 14.15
N THR A 375 -15.79 14.57 13.42
CA THR A 375 -17.15 14.14 13.09
C THR A 375 -17.14 12.84 12.29
N ASP A 376 -16.28 12.73 11.26
CA ASP A 376 -16.13 11.50 10.49
C ASP A 376 -15.62 10.32 11.36
N ALA A 377 -14.61 10.55 12.20
CA ALA A 377 -14.12 9.54 13.14
C ALA A 377 -15.19 9.11 14.16
N PHE A 378 -15.99 10.05 14.64
CA PHE A 378 -17.09 9.81 15.57
C PHE A 378 -18.12 8.86 14.98
N PHE A 379 -18.59 9.10 13.75
CA PHE A 379 -19.56 8.21 13.10
C PHE A 379 -18.97 6.87 12.66
N LYS A 380 -17.67 6.81 12.35
CA LYS A 380 -16.96 5.55 12.08
C LYS A 380 -16.76 4.68 13.31
N ALA A 381 -16.80 5.26 14.52
CA ALA A 381 -16.60 4.52 15.77
C ALA A 381 -17.72 3.50 16.05
N SER A 382 -18.94 3.74 15.57
CA SER A 382 -20.07 2.82 15.77
C SER A 382 -21.13 2.94 14.67
N PRO A 383 -21.61 1.81 14.12
CA PRO A 383 -22.69 1.83 13.13
C PRO A 383 -24.00 2.37 13.70
N LEU A 384 -24.18 2.36 15.02
CA LEU A 384 -25.36 2.94 15.67
C LEU A 384 -25.37 4.47 15.58
N LEU A 385 -24.20 5.12 15.64
CA LEU A 385 -24.09 6.58 15.49
C LEU A 385 -24.45 6.99 14.06
N GLN A 386 -23.99 6.21 13.07
CA GLN A 386 -24.37 6.44 11.67
C GLN A 386 -25.88 6.32 11.46
N ALA A 387 -26.53 5.37 12.13
CA ALA A 387 -27.98 5.20 12.06
C ALA A 387 -28.76 6.39 12.66
N GLU A 388 -28.24 7.01 13.72
CA GLU A 388 -28.83 8.27 14.26
C GLU A 388 -28.72 9.41 13.26
N LEU A 389 -27.56 9.56 12.60
CA LEU A 389 -27.38 10.58 11.57
C LEU A 389 -28.33 10.36 10.39
N ASP A 390 -28.48 9.11 9.93
CA ASP A 390 -29.45 8.77 8.89
C ASP A 390 -30.90 9.13 9.30
N GLY A 391 -31.21 8.96 10.59
CA GLY A 391 -32.46 9.40 11.22
C GLY A 391 -32.64 10.92 11.14
N ALA A 392 -31.65 11.68 11.60
CA ALA A 392 -31.66 13.14 11.55
C ALA A 392 -31.79 13.69 10.12
N ILE A 393 -31.06 13.13 9.15
CA ILE A 393 -31.18 13.47 7.73
C ILE A 393 -32.61 13.21 7.24
N SER A 394 -33.22 12.08 7.63
CA SER A 394 -34.59 11.74 7.23
C SER A 394 -35.63 12.69 7.81
N ILE A 395 -35.41 13.20 9.03
CA ILE A 395 -36.31 14.15 9.68
C ILE A 395 -36.32 15.48 8.92
N LEU A 396 -35.14 15.99 8.54
CA LEU A 396 -35.02 17.28 7.85
C LEU A 396 -35.30 17.18 6.34
N SER A 397 -35.14 16.00 5.74
CA SER A 397 -35.37 15.77 4.31
C SER A 397 -36.80 15.32 3.96
N GLN A 398 -37.78 15.49 4.85
CA GLN A 398 -39.18 15.09 4.61
C GLN A 398 -39.80 15.72 3.33
N GLY A 399 -39.28 16.87 2.90
CA GLY A 399 -39.70 17.54 1.66
C GLY A 399 -39.06 16.98 0.37
N SER A 400 -38.02 16.15 0.45
CA SER A 400 -37.34 15.57 -0.71
C SER A 400 -36.60 14.29 -0.32
N VAL A 401 -37.28 13.15 -0.48
CA VAL A 401 -36.73 11.82 -0.11
C VAL A 401 -35.48 11.50 -0.92
N GLU A 402 -35.45 11.82 -2.22
CA GLU A 402 -34.30 11.59 -3.10
C GLU A 402 -33.04 12.30 -2.59
N LYS A 403 -33.14 13.59 -2.23
CA LYS A 403 -32.02 14.34 -1.65
C LYS A 403 -31.56 13.76 -0.32
N GLY A 404 -32.49 13.34 0.52
CA GLY A 404 -32.17 12.71 1.80
C GLY A 404 -31.42 11.39 1.64
N ASP A 405 -31.81 10.58 0.65
CA ASP A 405 -31.14 9.31 0.37
C ASP A 405 -29.76 9.51 -0.28
N ASP A 406 -29.62 10.49 -1.18
CA ASP A 406 -28.33 10.90 -1.74
C ASP A 406 -27.36 11.35 -0.63
N LEU A 407 -27.83 12.16 0.33
CA LEU A 407 -27.03 12.62 1.48
C LEU A 407 -26.59 11.45 2.36
N LYS A 408 -27.46 10.48 2.66
CA LYS A 408 -27.11 9.29 3.43
C LYS A 408 -26.05 8.45 2.72
N GLU A 409 -26.19 8.23 1.42
CA GLU A 409 -25.21 7.47 0.63
C GLU A 409 -23.84 8.16 0.65
N ASN A 410 -23.83 9.48 0.46
CA ASN A 410 -22.60 10.27 0.51
C ASN A 410 -21.95 10.28 1.90
N CYS A 411 -22.74 10.37 2.99
CA CYS A 411 -22.21 10.32 4.37
C CYS A 411 -21.57 8.98 4.72
N ARG A 412 -22.09 7.88 4.16
CA ARG A 412 -21.52 6.53 4.35
C ARG A 412 -20.21 6.35 3.58
N ALA A 413 -20.03 7.08 2.48
CA ALA A 413 -18.74 7.21 1.83
C ALA A 413 -17.79 8.06 2.71
N THR A 414 -16.48 7.97 2.48
CA THR A 414 -15.52 8.84 3.18
C THR A 414 -15.60 10.26 2.60
N TRP A 415 -16.68 10.96 2.93
CA TRP A 415 -17.08 12.24 2.34
C TRP A 415 -16.08 13.36 2.64
N THR A 416 -15.33 13.23 3.73
CA THR A 416 -14.21 14.10 4.12
C THR A 416 -13.03 14.05 3.16
N GLU A 417 -12.98 13.10 2.23
CA GLU A 417 -11.94 12.96 1.21
C GLU A 417 -12.39 13.46 -0.17
N LEU A 418 -13.65 13.89 -0.33
CA LEU A 418 -14.22 14.28 -1.63
C LEU A 418 -13.99 15.76 -1.97
N HIS A 419 -13.98 16.08 -3.28
CA HIS A 419 -13.81 17.47 -3.76
C HIS A 419 -14.96 18.41 -3.37
N ASN A 420 -16.13 17.85 -3.06
CA ASN A 420 -17.32 18.59 -2.64
C ASN A 420 -17.59 18.55 -1.14
N VAL A 421 -16.58 18.16 -0.34
CA VAL A 421 -16.66 18.08 1.12
C VAL A 421 -17.30 19.30 1.78
N PHE A 422 -16.93 20.52 1.37
CA PHE A 422 -17.45 21.75 1.99
C PHE A 422 -18.89 22.06 1.59
N GLU A 423 -19.30 21.68 0.38
CA GLU A 423 -20.71 21.75 -0.04
C GLU A 423 -21.55 20.77 0.79
N MET A 424 -21.10 19.51 0.90
CA MET A 424 -21.78 18.51 1.73
C MET A 424 -21.80 18.89 3.20
N ALA A 425 -20.71 19.46 3.75
CA ALA A 425 -20.66 19.91 5.14
C ALA A 425 -21.69 21.01 5.42
N VAL A 426 -21.92 21.93 4.48
CA VAL A 426 -22.98 22.95 4.60
C VAL A 426 -24.36 22.31 4.58
N GLU A 427 -24.60 21.35 3.67
CA GLU A 427 -25.88 20.62 3.58
C GLU A 427 -26.16 19.74 4.80
N LEU A 428 -25.11 19.19 5.42
CA LEU A 428 -25.20 18.32 6.58
C LEU A 428 -25.18 19.07 7.91
N LEU A 429 -24.95 20.38 7.93
CA LEU A 429 -24.73 21.13 9.16
C LEU A 429 -25.93 21.02 10.13
N GLU A 430 -27.14 21.26 9.64
CA GLU A 430 -28.37 21.16 10.44
C GLU A 430 -28.69 19.70 10.85
N PRO A 431 -28.62 18.69 9.95
CA PRO A 431 -28.71 17.28 10.36
C PRO A 431 -27.68 16.85 11.40
N LEU A 432 -26.44 17.35 11.30
CA LEU A 432 -25.38 17.05 12.26
C LEU A 432 -25.69 17.66 13.61
N LEU A 433 -26.12 18.92 13.70
CA LEU A 433 -26.54 19.54 14.95
C LEU A 433 -27.68 18.76 15.60
N LEU A 434 -28.75 18.45 14.86
CA LEU A 434 -29.87 17.67 15.37
C LEU A 434 -29.44 16.29 15.90
N CYS A 435 -28.51 15.63 15.19
CA CYS A 435 -27.98 14.33 15.58
C CYS A 435 -27.12 14.43 16.85
N MET A 436 -26.18 15.38 16.91
CA MET A 436 -25.32 15.58 18.08
C MET A 436 -26.12 16.02 19.30
N ASP A 437 -27.19 16.80 19.09
CA ASP A 437 -28.12 17.22 20.13
C ASP A 437 -28.84 16.05 20.77
N SER A 438 -29.46 15.20 19.94
CA SER A 438 -30.07 13.94 20.38
C SER A 438 -29.11 13.02 21.13
N ILE A 439 -27.87 12.88 20.63
CA ILE A 439 -26.87 11.98 21.24
C ILE A 439 -26.41 12.52 22.60
N HIS A 440 -26.14 13.82 22.75
CA HIS A 440 -25.65 14.36 24.02
C HIS A 440 -26.75 14.53 25.07
N ASP A 441 -27.98 14.84 24.67
CA ASP A 441 -29.15 14.84 25.58
C ASP A 441 -29.39 13.44 26.17
N ASN A 442 -29.16 12.40 25.36
CA ASN A 442 -29.14 11.00 25.76
C ASN A 442 -30.35 10.58 26.62
N GLU A 443 -31.56 11.06 26.26
CA GLU A 443 -32.79 10.83 27.04
C GLU A 443 -33.06 9.33 27.28
N ASP A 444 -32.72 8.50 26.30
CA ASP A 444 -32.90 7.04 26.34
C ASP A 444 -31.77 6.29 27.07
N LEU A 445 -30.75 6.99 27.59
CA LEU A 445 -29.54 6.42 28.22
C LEU A 445 -28.84 5.36 27.34
N LYS A 446 -28.90 5.57 26.03
CA LYS A 446 -28.34 4.67 25.01
C LYS A 446 -26.83 4.83 24.88
N TRP A 447 -26.31 6.04 25.10
CA TRP A 447 -24.92 6.41 24.86
C TRP A 447 -24.11 6.44 26.14
N ASN A 448 -22.81 6.11 26.02
CA ASN A 448 -21.87 6.23 27.13
C ASN A 448 -21.39 7.69 27.29
N ASP A 449 -20.81 8.00 28.44
CA ASP A 449 -20.33 9.36 28.77
C ASP A 449 -19.31 9.91 27.78
N GLN A 450 -18.53 9.05 27.13
CA GLN A 450 -17.55 9.47 26.13
C GLN A 450 -18.25 9.98 24.86
N PHE A 451 -19.22 9.21 24.34
CA PHE A 451 -19.97 9.61 23.16
C PHE A 451 -20.82 10.85 23.40
N THR A 452 -21.43 11.01 24.58
CA THR A 452 -22.21 12.23 24.90
C THR A 452 -21.30 13.46 25.01
N SER A 453 -20.13 13.32 25.65
CA SER A 453 -19.15 14.41 25.74
C SER A 453 -18.57 14.80 24.38
N ASP A 454 -18.26 13.82 23.52
CA ASP A 454 -17.73 14.07 22.18
C ASP A 454 -18.81 14.72 21.28
N ALA A 455 -20.05 14.24 21.35
CA ALA A 455 -21.19 14.83 20.63
C ALA A 455 -21.42 16.29 21.04
N TYR A 456 -21.42 16.59 22.35
CA TYR A 456 -21.54 17.97 22.85
C TYR A 456 -20.42 18.87 22.33
N ALA A 457 -19.17 18.41 22.39
CA ALA A 457 -18.03 19.18 21.91
C ALA A 457 -18.08 19.45 20.40
N ILE A 458 -18.59 18.49 19.60
CA ILE A 458 -18.82 18.69 18.17
C ILE A 458 -19.99 19.66 17.95
N SER A 459 -21.12 19.51 18.66
CA SER A 459 -22.28 20.41 18.56
C SER A 459 -21.91 21.86 18.84
N GLU A 460 -21.19 22.14 19.92
CA GLU A 460 -20.70 23.49 20.26
C GLU A 460 -19.83 24.10 19.15
N ALA A 461 -19.01 23.29 18.48
CA ALA A 461 -18.17 23.76 17.39
C ALA A 461 -18.97 24.05 16.11
N LEU A 462 -19.95 23.19 15.79
CA LEU A 462 -20.85 23.38 14.64
C LEU A 462 -21.79 24.58 14.82
N ALA A 463 -22.17 24.87 16.07
CA ALA A 463 -23.06 25.97 16.45
C ALA A 463 -22.36 27.34 16.58
N ASP A 464 -21.07 27.44 16.25
CA ASP A 464 -20.31 28.69 16.31
C ASP A 464 -20.35 29.46 14.98
N PHE A 465 -20.63 30.76 15.03
CA PHE A 465 -20.76 31.55 13.79
C PHE A 465 -19.44 31.66 13.01
N GLU A 466 -18.29 31.70 13.69
CA GLU A 466 -16.97 31.70 13.02
C GLU A 466 -16.77 30.40 12.23
N PHE A 467 -17.21 29.26 12.76
CA PHE A 467 -17.22 27.99 12.04
C PHE A 467 -18.10 28.06 10.80
N ILE A 468 -19.34 28.53 10.94
CA ILE A 468 -20.32 28.59 9.84
C ILE A 468 -19.83 29.48 8.70
N VAL A 469 -19.43 30.72 8.99
CA VAL A 469 -18.96 31.65 7.96
C VAL A 469 -17.67 31.15 7.31
N THR A 470 -16.76 30.55 8.07
CA THR A 470 -15.56 29.92 7.50
C THR A 470 -15.92 28.80 6.54
N LEU A 471 -16.84 27.91 6.94
CA LEU A 471 -17.25 26.78 6.13
C LEU A 471 -17.94 27.24 4.82
N VAL A 472 -18.82 28.25 4.88
CA VAL A 472 -19.49 28.81 3.70
C VAL A 472 -18.50 29.50 2.77
N VAL A 473 -17.58 30.30 3.29
CA VAL A 473 -16.51 30.92 2.49
C VAL A 473 -15.64 29.85 1.83
N MET A 474 -15.24 28.80 2.56
CA MET A 474 -14.48 27.68 2.01
C MET A 474 -15.24 26.94 0.90
N LYS A 475 -16.55 26.66 1.10
CA LYS A 475 -17.43 26.05 0.10
C LYS A 475 -17.39 26.85 -1.21
N ASN A 476 -17.62 28.16 -1.13
CA ASN A 476 -17.72 29.01 -2.30
C ASN A 476 -16.35 29.23 -2.96
N ALA A 477 -15.30 29.50 -2.19
CA ALA A 477 -13.95 29.70 -2.70
C ALA A 477 -13.36 28.45 -3.39
N LEU A 478 -13.55 27.26 -2.81
CA LEU A 478 -13.02 26.01 -3.37
C LEU A 478 -13.94 25.40 -4.44
N SER A 479 -15.09 26.01 -4.74
CA SER A 479 -15.95 25.61 -5.85
C SER A 479 -15.25 25.81 -7.21
N PHE A 480 -14.42 26.85 -7.33
CA PHE A 480 -13.67 27.19 -8.55
C PHE A 480 -12.60 26.14 -8.90
N THR A 481 -12.07 25.42 -7.92
CA THR A 481 -11.06 24.36 -8.11
C THR A 481 -11.66 22.95 -8.15
N ARG A 482 -12.94 22.78 -7.83
CA ARG A 482 -13.61 21.47 -7.71
C ARG A 482 -13.54 20.64 -9.00
N ALA A 483 -13.99 21.20 -10.12
CA ALA A 483 -14.01 20.47 -11.39
C ALA A 483 -12.60 20.16 -11.89
N PHE A 484 -11.70 21.12 -11.75
CA PHE A 484 -10.28 20.96 -12.09
C PHE A 484 -9.62 19.85 -11.25
N GLY A 485 -9.79 19.88 -9.93
CA GLY A 485 -9.30 18.85 -9.02
C GLY A 485 -9.86 17.47 -9.33
N LYS A 486 -11.16 17.37 -9.62
CA LYS A 486 -11.80 16.10 -10.01
C LYS A 486 -11.18 15.52 -11.29
N ASN A 487 -10.92 16.37 -12.29
CA ASN A 487 -10.31 15.94 -13.54
C ASN A 487 -8.84 15.52 -13.36
N LEU A 488 -8.10 16.12 -12.43
CA LEU A 488 -6.72 15.69 -12.10
C LEU A 488 -6.65 14.29 -11.48
N GLN A 489 -7.70 13.85 -10.80
CA GLN A 489 -7.82 12.49 -10.27
C GLN A 489 -8.62 11.55 -11.20
N GLY A 490 -9.00 12.05 -12.38
CA GLY A 490 -9.74 11.32 -13.40
C GLY A 490 -8.89 10.34 -14.19
N GLU A 491 -9.34 10.00 -15.40
CA GLU A 491 -8.54 9.23 -16.35
C GLU A 491 -7.46 10.11 -17.00
N THR A 492 -6.48 9.49 -17.68
CA THR A 492 -5.37 10.21 -18.29
C THR A 492 -5.82 11.34 -19.24
N LEU A 493 -6.95 11.15 -19.93
CA LEU A 493 -7.55 12.18 -20.78
C LEU A 493 -8.05 13.39 -19.99
N ASP A 494 -8.69 13.15 -18.85
CA ASP A 494 -9.22 14.21 -17.98
C ASP A 494 -8.07 15.04 -17.41
N VAL A 495 -6.99 14.40 -16.98
CA VAL A 495 -5.79 15.07 -16.46
C VAL A 495 -5.14 15.96 -17.54
N TYR A 496 -5.07 15.46 -18.79
CA TYR A 496 -4.54 16.23 -19.91
C TYR A 496 -5.36 17.51 -20.17
N PHE A 497 -6.69 17.40 -20.18
CA PHE A 497 -7.56 18.57 -20.35
C PHE A 497 -7.53 19.50 -19.15
N ALA A 498 -7.42 18.97 -17.92
CA ALA A 498 -7.23 19.79 -16.72
C ALA A 498 -5.96 20.63 -16.81
N ALA A 499 -4.83 20.03 -17.20
CA ALA A 499 -3.58 20.77 -17.40
C ALA A 499 -3.70 21.88 -18.45
N SER A 500 -4.61 21.75 -19.41
CA SER A 500 -4.90 22.77 -20.42
C SER A 500 -5.87 23.84 -19.93
N SER A 501 -6.67 23.58 -18.90
CA SER A 501 -7.65 24.52 -18.33
C SER A 501 -7.15 25.31 -17.13
N LEU A 502 -5.95 25.03 -16.60
CA LEU A 502 -5.38 25.74 -15.43
C LEU A 502 -5.42 27.26 -15.57
N THR A 503 -5.09 27.80 -16.75
CA THR A 503 -5.12 29.25 -16.98
C THR A 503 -6.52 29.84 -16.78
N ALA A 504 -7.56 29.12 -17.18
CA ALA A 504 -8.94 29.55 -16.95
C ALA A 504 -9.29 29.52 -15.45
N VAL A 505 -8.86 28.48 -14.73
CA VAL A 505 -9.07 28.40 -13.26
C VAL A 505 -8.38 29.56 -12.55
N LEU A 506 -7.11 29.84 -12.89
CA LEU A 506 -6.39 30.98 -12.33
C LEU A 506 -7.09 32.30 -12.66
N HIS A 507 -7.57 32.51 -13.88
CA HIS A 507 -8.31 33.73 -14.22
C HIS A 507 -9.60 33.87 -13.39
N SER A 508 -10.37 32.80 -13.19
CA SER A 508 -11.56 32.84 -12.34
C SER A 508 -11.23 33.16 -10.87
N LEU A 509 -10.13 32.63 -10.33
CA LEU A 509 -9.70 32.97 -8.97
C LEU A 509 -9.28 34.45 -8.84
N HIS A 510 -8.56 34.98 -9.85
CA HIS A 510 -8.19 36.41 -9.87
C HIS A 510 -9.43 37.31 -10.05
N GLU A 511 -10.40 36.91 -10.87
CA GLU A 511 -11.67 37.65 -11.04
C GLU A 511 -12.41 37.81 -9.70
N VAL A 512 -12.42 36.77 -8.86
CA VAL A 512 -13.00 36.83 -7.51
C VAL A 512 -12.21 37.80 -6.63
N LEU A 513 -10.88 37.78 -6.68
CA LEU A 513 -10.04 38.72 -5.92
C LEU A 513 -10.27 40.18 -6.36
N ASP A 514 -10.36 40.42 -7.68
CA ASP A 514 -10.60 41.75 -8.24
C ASP A 514 -11.98 42.31 -7.86
N ASN A 515 -12.95 41.44 -7.57
CA ASN A 515 -14.33 41.80 -7.23
C ASN A 515 -14.74 41.29 -5.83
N ILE A 516 -13.77 41.17 -4.90
CA ILE A 516 -13.95 40.48 -3.63
C ILE A 516 -15.08 41.03 -2.77
N GLU A 517 -15.38 42.33 -2.88
CA GLU A 517 -16.46 42.96 -2.11
C GLU A 517 -17.82 42.37 -2.46
N VAL A 518 -18.10 42.19 -3.76
CA VAL A 518 -19.37 41.65 -4.24
C VAL A 518 -19.50 40.17 -3.90
N TYR A 519 -18.44 39.39 -4.12
CA TYR A 519 -18.46 37.96 -3.78
C TYR A 519 -18.62 37.75 -2.27
N HIS A 520 -17.89 38.51 -1.46
CA HIS A 520 -17.97 38.42 0.00
C HIS A 520 -19.35 38.78 0.54
N GLU A 521 -20.00 39.81 0.00
CA GLU A 521 -21.37 40.20 0.37
C GLU A 521 -22.32 38.99 0.25
N PHE A 522 -22.32 38.31 -0.90
CA PHE A 522 -23.15 37.12 -1.11
C PHE A 522 -22.79 35.94 -0.20
N TRP A 523 -21.49 35.67 0.00
CA TRP A 523 -21.06 34.55 0.84
C TRP A 523 -21.37 34.79 2.32
N PHE A 524 -21.23 36.04 2.75
CA PHE A 524 -21.57 36.44 4.11
C PHE A 524 -23.08 36.39 4.34
N GLU A 525 -23.90 36.87 3.40
CA GLU A 525 -25.36 36.77 3.45
C GLU A 525 -25.82 35.30 3.53
N GLU A 526 -25.23 34.42 2.73
CA GLU A 526 -25.48 32.97 2.79
C GLU A 526 -25.20 32.41 4.20
N ALA A 527 -24.05 32.76 4.79
CA ALA A 527 -23.68 32.31 6.14
C ALA A 527 -24.61 32.87 7.23
N VAL A 528 -25.05 34.13 7.11
CA VAL A 528 -26.01 34.74 8.03
C VAL A 528 -27.37 34.07 7.94
N ASN A 529 -27.85 33.78 6.73
CA ASN A 529 -29.11 33.09 6.51
C ASN A 529 -29.09 31.68 7.10
N LEU A 530 -28.00 30.93 6.87
CA LEU A 530 -27.80 29.61 7.43
C LEU A 530 -27.72 29.63 8.97
N ALA A 531 -26.97 30.57 9.56
CA ALA A 531 -26.91 30.72 11.01
C ALA A 531 -28.28 31.08 11.60
N THR A 532 -29.04 31.96 10.92
CA THR A 532 -30.37 32.39 11.37
C THR A 532 -31.38 31.25 11.37
N SER A 533 -31.35 30.34 10.38
CA SER A 533 -32.26 29.20 10.35
C SER A 533 -32.03 28.21 11.49
N MET A 534 -30.84 28.21 12.08
CA MET A 534 -30.47 27.39 13.24
C MET A 534 -30.43 28.20 14.56
N GLU A 535 -30.97 29.43 14.56
CA GLU A 535 -31.01 30.33 15.72
C GLU A 535 -29.62 30.71 16.30
N ILE A 536 -28.58 30.64 15.46
CA ILE A 536 -27.20 30.97 15.85
C ILE A 536 -26.94 32.47 15.64
N PRO A 537 -26.51 33.22 16.67
CA PRO A 537 -26.28 34.65 16.56
C PRO A 537 -24.97 34.99 15.83
N VAL A 538 -25.07 35.92 14.88
CA VAL A 538 -23.92 36.51 14.17
C VAL A 538 -23.00 37.23 15.14
N LYS A 539 -21.73 36.80 15.22
CA LYS A 539 -20.74 37.34 16.17
C LYS A 539 -19.34 37.43 15.54
N VAL A 540 -18.57 38.42 16.01
CA VAL A 540 -17.13 38.52 15.74
C VAL A 540 -16.37 37.63 16.76
N PRO A 541 -15.27 36.95 16.36
CA PRO A 541 -14.51 36.08 17.25
C PRO A 541 -14.04 36.78 18.52
N ARG A 542 -14.27 36.13 19.67
CA ARG A 542 -13.92 36.68 21.00
C ARG A 542 -12.43 36.98 21.15
N LEU A 543 -11.57 36.19 20.53
CA LEU A 543 -10.11 36.34 20.59
C LEU A 543 -9.63 37.64 19.91
N PHE A 544 -10.25 38.00 18.80
CA PHE A 544 -9.95 39.25 18.09
C PHE A 544 -10.33 40.46 18.96
N LEU A 545 -11.55 40.46 19.50
CA LEU A 545 -12.02 41.51 20.42
C LEU A 545 -11.12 41.66 21.66
N ARG A 546 -10.52 40.57 22.16
CA ARG A 546 -9.57 40.64 23.29
C ARG A 546 -8.22 41.27 22.90
N LYS A 547 -7.69 40.98 21.70
CA LYS A 547 -6.42 41.53 21.22
C LYS A 547 -6.50 43.03 20.89
N GLN A 548 -7.68 43.52 20.51
CA GLN A 548 -7.89 44.90 20.07
C GLN A 548 -8.36 45.88 21.16
N ARG A 549 -8.45 45.46 22.44
CA ARG A 549 -8.91 46.29 23.58
C ARG A 549 -8.12 47.59 23.81
N THR A 550 -7.02 47.81 23.09
CA THR A 550 -6.18 49.02 23.17
C THR A 550 -6.61 50.14 22.21
N ILE A 551 -7.53 49.87 21.26
CA ILE A 551 -8.03 50.87 20.29
C ILE A 551 -9.49 51.20 20.65
N GLU A 552 -9.79 52.49 20.79
CA GLU A 552 -11.09 53.00 21.23
C GLU A 552 -12.28 52.50 20.38
N MET A 553 -13.42 52.39 21.05
CA MET A 553 -14.80 52.04 20.65
C MET A 553 -15.23 52.29 19.19
N VAL A 554 -14.68 51.56 18.22
CA VAL A 554 -15.31 51.37 16.91
C VAL A 554 -16.11 50.06 16.95
N GLU A 555 -17.42 50.14 16.70
CA GLU A 555 -18.25 48.95 16.55
C GLU A 555 -17.84 48.23 15.26
N ILE A 556 -17.13 47.11 15.41
CA ILE A 556 -16.59 46.36 14.27
C ILE A 556 -17.74 45.58 13.64
N GLN A 557 -18.09 45.93 12.40
CA GLN A 557 -19.08 45.17 11.64
C GLN A 557 -18.53 43.78 11.31
N ALA A 558 -19.31 42.75 11.61
CA ALA A 558 -18.92 41.36 11.39
C ALA A 558 -18.58 41.08 9.93
N GLU A 559 -19.36 41.63 8.99
CA GLU A 559 -19.13 41.50 7.56
C GLU A 559 -17.74 42.00 7.14
N SER A 560 -17.38 43.23 7.54
CA SER A 560 -16.07 43.81 7.25
C SER A 560 -14.94 43.00 7.91
N PHE A 561 -15.16 42.51 9.12
CA PHE A 561 -14.18 41.65 9.80
C PHE A 561 -13.90 40.36 9.00
N TYR A 562 -14.93 39.60 8.63
CA TYR A 562 -14.73 38.35 7.91
C TYR A 562 -14.22 38.58 6.48
N LYS A 563 -14.50 39.74 5.87
CA LYS A 563 -13.88 40.11 4.58
C LYS A 563 -12.35 40.17 4.70
N GLU A 564 -11.87 40.99 5.63
CA GLU A 564 -10.44 41.33 5.77
C GLU A 564 -9.61 40.19 6.39
N TYR A 565 -10.19 39.42 7.33
CA TYR A 565 -9.43 38.44 8.12
C TYR A 565 -9.70 36.98 7.74
N LEU A 566 -10.69 36.72 6.89
CA LEU A 566 -11.02 35.36 6.43
C LEU A 566 -11.05 35.31 4.90
N THR A 567 -11.97 35.99 4.25
CA THR A 567 -12.26 35.81 2.82
C THR A 567 -11.11 36.24 1.92
N LEU A 568 -10.58 37.44 2.12
CA LEU A 568 -9.46 37.96 1.32
C LEU A 568 -8.18 37.11 1.50
N PRO A 569 -7.67 36.87 2.73
CA PRO A 569 -6.48 36.03 2.92
C PRO A 569 -6.65 34.60 2.39
N LEU A 570 -7.86 34.04 2.50
CA LEU A 570 -8.17 32.71 1.98
C LEU A 570 -8.08 32.66 0.45
N MET A 571 -8.66 33.64 -0.24
CA MET A 571 -8.63 33.71 -1.70
C MET A 571 -7.22 33.98 -2.24
N GLU A 572 -6.46 34.86 -1.59
CA GLU A 572 -5.05 35.12 -1.91
C GLU A 572 -4.22 33.84 -1.76
N HIS A 573 -4.39 33.13 -0.64
CA HIS A 573 -3.67 31.87 -0.38
C HIS A 573 -4.01 30.80 -1.41
N ILE A 574 -5.29 30.55 -1.71
CA ILE A 574 -5.70 29.55 -2.70
C ILE A 574 -5.11 29.87 -4.07
N THR A 575 -5.18 31.14 -4.49
CA THR A 575 -4.67 31.57 -5.80
C THR A 575 -3.16 31.36 -5.90
N GLN A 576 -2.41 31.72 -4.86
CA GLN A 576 -0.97 31.53 -4.81
C GLN A 576 -0.60 30.05 -4.74
N GLU A 577 -1.30 29.25 -3.93
CA GLU A 577 -1.02 27.82 -3.78
C GLU A 577 -1.25 27.07 -5.09
N VAL A 578 -2.36 27.33 -5.80
CA VAL A 578 -2.60 26.72 -7.13
C VAL A 578 -1.49 27.12 -8.10
N LYS A 579 -1.00 28.35 -8.06
CA LYS A 579 0.11 28.79 -8.92
C LYS A 579 1.43 28.09 -8.58
N ASP A 580 1.74 27.92 -7.29
CA ASP A 580 2.97 27.27 -6.82
C ASP A 580 2.98 25.76 -7.17
N MET A 581 1.86 25.08 -6.93
CA MET A 581 1.73 23.63 -7.13
C MET A 581 1.77 23.20 -8.61
N PHE A 582 1.31 24.08 -9.51
CA PHE A 582 1.25 23.81 -10.94
C PHE A 582 2.25 24.67 -11.72
N SER A 583 3.54 24.49 -11.38
CA SER A 583 4.64 25.13 -12.10
C SER A 583 4.62 24.82 -13.61
N ASP A 584 5.28 25.66 -14.40
CA ASP A 584 5.41 25.46 -15.85
C ASP A 584 5.97 24.08 -16.21
N ASN A 585 6.92 23.59 -15.41
CA ASN A 585 7.52 22.27 -15.58
C ASN A 585 6.50 21.16 -15.35
N HIS A 586 5.72 21.26 -14.26
CA HIS A 586 4.67 20.31 -13.96
C HIS A 586 3.59 20.29 -15.05
N ILE A 587 3.17 21.46 -15.55
CA ILE A 587 2.18 21.54 -16.63
C ILE A 587 2.72 21.00 -17.95
N ARG A 588 4.00 21.22 -18.28
CA ARG A 588 4.62 20.57 -19.45
C ARG A 588 4.63 19.04 -19.30
N ALA A 589 4.96 18.52 -18.12
CA ALA A 589 4.91 17.09 -17.85
C ALA A 589 3.49 16.52 -18.03
N LEU A 590 2.45 17.17 -17.49
CA LEU A 590 1.06 16.74 -17.68
C LEU A 590 0.61 16.83 -19.15
N LYS A 591 1.08 17.82 -19.91
CA LYS A 591 0.79 17.92 -21.35
C LYS A 591 1.42 16.77 -22.14
N CYS A 592 2.49 16.15 -21.65
CA CYS A 592 3.05 14.95 -22.27
C CYS A 592 2.18 13.69 -22.10
N LEU A 593 1.09 13.75 -21.32
CA LEU A 593 0.04 12.71 -21.35
C LEU A 593 -0.59 12.56 -22.74
N SER A 594 -0.38 13.52 -23.66
CA SER A 594 -0.70 13.37 -25.07
C SER A 594 -0.02 12.16 -25.73
N LEU A 595 1.05 11.59 -25.13
CA LEU A 595 1.68 10.36 -25.60
C LEU A 595 0.81 9.11 -25.43
N VAL A 596 -0.22 9.17 -24.60
CA VAL A 596 -1.18 8.08 -24.43
C VAL A 596 -2.09 7.99 -25.67
N PRO A 597 -2.25 6.81 -26.29
CA PRO A 597 -2.92 6.68 -27.58
C PRO A 597 -4.37 7.20 -27.62
N ALA A 598 -5.16 7.01 -26.55
CA ALA A 598 -6.52 7.56 -26.49
C ALA A 598 -6.52 9.10 -26.52
N VAL A 599 -5.57 9.73 -25.83
CA VAL A 599 -5.40 11.20 -25.84
C VAL A 599 -5.00 11.68 -27.24
N MET A 600 -4.06 10.99 -27.90
CA MET A 600 -3.73 11.28 -29.31
C MET A 600 -4.96 11.20 -30.22
N GLY A 601 -5.80 10.18 -30.03
CA GLY A 601 -7.02 9.99 -30.79
C GLY A 601 -7.98 11.17 -30.66
N GLN A 602 -8.18 11.68 -29.45
CA GLN A 602 -9.02 12.85 -29.17
C GLN A 602 -8.43 14.13 -29.79
N MET A 603 -7.10 14.27 -29.74
CA MET A 603 -6.38 15.38 -30.38
C MET A 603 -6.22 15.21 -31.90
N LYS A 604 -6.90 14.22 -32.50
CA LYS A 604 -6.84 13.89 -33.94
C LYS A 604 -5.41 13.66 -34.45
N PHE A 605 -4.51 13.22 -33.58
CA PHE A 605 -3.08 13.04 -33.85
C PHE A 605 -2.35 14.33 -34.29
N ASN A 606 -2.84 15.51 -33.87
CA ASN A 606 -2.22 16.82 -34.12
C ASN A 606 -1.54 17.37 -32.85
N THR A 607 -0.78 16.53 -32.17
CA THR A 607 -0.14 16.86 -30.89
C THR A 607 1.24 17.48 -31.09
N SER A 608 1.54 18.57 -30.39
CA SER A 608 2.87 19.21 -30.35
C SER A 608 3.71 18.68 -29.17
N GLU A 609 3.85 17.36 -29.10
CA GLU A 609 4.55 16.63 -28.00
C GLU A 609 6.00 17.09 -27.80
N GLU A 610 6.63 17.51 -28.89
CA GLU A 610 8.06 17.81 -28.99
C GLU A 610 8.48 18.96 -28.07
N ALA A 611 7.66 20.02 -27.98
CA ALA A 611 7.96 21.20 -27.15
C ALA A 611 7.84 20.95 -25.64
N HIS A 612 7.10 19.91 -25.25
CA HIS A 612 6.90 19.57 -23.84
C HIS A 612 7.84 18.45 -23.38
N ALA A 613 8.27 17.59 -24.30
CA ALA A 613 9.14 16.46 -24.01
C ALA A 613 10.60 16.86 -23.68
N ASP A 614 11.04 18.05 -24.05
CA ASP A 614 12.40 18.52 -23.78
C ASP A 614 12.76 18.57 -22.28
N ILE A 615 11.77 18.66 -21.38
CA ILE A 615 12.01 18.72 -19.93
C ILE A 615 12.72 17.45 -19.40
N PHE A 616 12.38 16.27 -19.91
CA PHE A 616 12.98 15.00 -19.50
C PHE A 616 14.02 14.51 -20.50
N ARG A 617 14.55 15.39 -21.36
CA ARG A 617 15.49 15.00 -22.43
C ARG A 617 16.74 14.31 -21.88
N SER A 618 17.27 14.74 -20.74
CA SER A 618 18.43 14.13 -20.06
C SER A 618 18.15 12.74 -19.48
N ASP A 619 16.88 12.40 -19.28
CA ASP A 619 16.46 11.14 -18.65
C ASP A 619 16.25 10.02 -19.67
N LEU A 620 16.14 10.40 -20.94
CA LEU A 620 15.85 9.50 -22.04
C LEU A 620 17.05 8.60 -22.38
N PRO A 621 16.81 7.32 -22.72
CA PRO A 621 17.87 6.41 -23.15
C PRO A 621 18.58 6.87 -24.44
N GLN A 622 17.84 7.45 -25.39
CA GLN A 622 18.35 7.91 -26.68
C GLN A 622 17.73 9.27 -27.07
N PRO A 623 18.16 10.38 -26.45
CA PRO A 623 17.52 11.68 -26.64
C PRO A 623 17.52 12.19 -28.09
N ASP A 624 18.53 11.82 -28.87
CA ASP A 624 18.71 12.27 -30.26
C ASP A 624 17.70 11.63 -31.23
N THR A 625 17.17 10.44 -30.89
CA THR A 625 16.19 9.73 -31.73
C THR A 625 14.74 10.05 -31.36
N LEU A 626 14.52 10.83 -30.29
CA LEU A 626 13.19 11.12 -29.75
C LEU A 626 12.20 11.62 -30.81
N LEU A 627 12.59 12.58 -31.64
CA LEU A 627 11.69 13.17 -32.65
C LEU A 627 11.23 12.12 -33.69
N ALA A 628 12.16 11.30 -34.17
CA ALA A 628 11.85 10.22 -35.10
C ALA A 628 10.96 9.16 -34.43
N GLU A 629 11.25 8.84 -33.17
CA GLU A 629 10.49 7.87 -32.39
C GLU A 629 9.05 8.33 -32.13
N LEU A 630 8.85 9.58 -31.72
CA LEU A 630 7.53 10.20 -31.54
C LEU A 630 6.72 10.21 -32.85
N HIS A 631 7.36 10.52 -33.97
CA HIS A 631 6.74 10.45 -35.28
C HIS A 631 6.27 9.03 -35.62
N CYS A 632 7.12 8.02 -35.44
CA CYS A 632 6.78 6.62 -35.65
C CYS A 632 5.65 6.16 -34.70
N TRP A 633 5.70 6.56 -33.43
CA TRP A 633 4.68 6.26 -32.43
C TRP A 633 3.31 6.81 -32.85
N ARG A 634 3.26 8.05 -33.34
CA ARG A 634 2.04 8.67 -33.85
C ARG A 634 1.48 7.95 -35.08
N ILE A 635 2.33 7.63 -36.07
CA ILE A 635 1.92 6.91 -37.28
C ILE A 635 1.31 5.55 -36.91
N LYS A 636 1.96 4.81 -36.01
CA LYS A 636 1.50 3.50 -35.54
C LYS A 636 0.05 3.55 -35.05
N TRP A 637 -0.27 4.48 -34.15
CA TRP A 637 -1.61 4.57 -33.57
C TRP A 637 -2.65 5.19 -34.50
N LYS A 638 -2.21 6.09 -35.40
CA LYS A 638 -3.06 6.68 -36.45
C LYS A 638 -3.52 5.64 -37.48
N HIS A 639 -2.64 4.71 -37.85
CA HIS A 639 -2.90 3.66 -38.85
C HIS A 639 -3.18 2.28 -38.24
N ARG A 640 -3.58 2.22 -36.96
CA ARG A 640 -3.96 0.98 -36.30
C ARG A 640 -5.14 0.29 -37.00
N GLY A 641 -5.21 -1.03 -36.88
CA GLY A 641 -6.39 -1.79 -37.33
C GLY A 641 -7.66 -1.35 -36.60
N LYS A 642 -8.81 -1.37 -37.28
CA LYS A 642 -10.10 -0.93 -36.71
C LYS A 642 -10.53 -1.72 -35.47
N GLU A 643 -10.00 -2.93 -35.30
CA GLU A 643 -10.28 -3.83 -34.16
C GLU A 643 -9.41 -3.53 -32.92
N VAL A 644 -8.39 -2.68 -33.06
CA VAL A 644 -7.48 -2.32 -31.96
C VAL A 644 -7.98 -1.08 -31.25
N ASN A 645 -8.44 -1.27 -30.02
CA ASN A 645 -8.79 -0.17 -29.12
C ASN A 645 -7.54 0.63 -28.74
N LEU A 646 -7.70 1.93 -28.57
CA LEU A 646 -6.62 2.79 -28.09
C LEU A 646 -6.47 2.61 -26.58
N PRO A 647 -5.27 2.32 -26.06
CA PRO A 647 -5.00 2.38 -24.63
C PRO A 647 -5.40 3.74 -24.05
N CYS A 648 -6.18 3.72 -22.96
CA CYS A 648 -6.73 4.90 -22.30
C CYS A 648 -5.87 5.41 -21.16
N THR A 649 -5.00 4.54 -20.61
CA THR A 649 -4.15 4.87 -19.46
C THR A 649 -2.67 4.67 -19.78
N ILE A 650 -1.80 5.29 -18.97
CA ILE A 650 -0.34 5.04 -19.06
C ILE A 650 -0.03 3.56 -18.83
N HIS A 651 -0.68 2.93 -17.85
CA HIS A 651 -0.47 1.52 -17.54
C HIS A 651 -0.81 0.62 -18.74
N GLU A 652 -2.00 0.78 -19.34
CA GLU A 652 -2.37 0.01 -20.55
C GLU A 652 -1.40 0.24 -21.71
N THR A 653 -0.91 1.47 -21.85
CA THR A 653 0.06 1.82 -22.89
C THR A 653 1.41 1.10 -22.66
N LEU A 654 1.88 1.07 -21.41
CA LEU A 654 3.13 0.40 -21.02
C LEU A 654 3.02 -1.14 -21.04
N GLN A 655 1.82 -1.70 -20.91
CA GLN A 655 1.58 -3.15 -21.06
C GLN A 655 1.52 -3.59 -22.53
N HIS A 656 1.42 -2.64 -23.47
CA HIS A 656 1.34 -2.97 -24.88
C HIS A 656 2.69 -3.53 -25.40
N SER A 657 2.65 -4.69 -26.06
CA SER A 657 3.85 -5.43 -26.49
C SER A 657 4.82 -4.64 -27.36
N ASP A 658 4.30 -3.65 -28.08
CA ASP A 658 5.08 -2.81 -28.98
C ASP A 658 5.81 -1.64 -28.32
N VAL A 659 5.48 -1.28 -27.07
CA VAL A 659 6.12 -0.14 -26.39
C VAL A 659 7.63 -0.33 -26.25
N LYS A 660 8.09 -1.59 -26.18
CA LYS A 660 9.52 -1.95 -26.14
C LYS A 660 10.32 -1.53 -27.36
N PHE A 661 9.68 -1.27 -28.50
CA PHE A 661 10.32 -0.76 -29.72
C PHE A 661 10.48 0.77 -29.71
N PHE A 662 9.89 1.43 -28.72
CA PHE A 662 9.94 2.88 -28.52
C PHE A 662 10.57 3.16 -27.14
N PRO A 663 11.91 3.02 -27.01
CA PRO A 663 12.59 3.11 -25.73
C PRO A 663 12.48 4.48 -25.06
N ASN A 664 12.45 5.58 -25.83
CA ASN A 664 12.27 6.91 -25.27
C ASN A 664 10.82 7.11 -24.79
N VAL A 665 9.82 6.71 -25.59
CA VAL A 665 8.41 6.78 -25.20
C VAL A 665 8.16 5.95 -23.95
N ASN A 666 8.73 4.74 -23.88
CA ASN A 666 8.65 3.88 -22.70
C ASN A 666 9.24 4.57 -21.46
N ALA A 667 10.48 5.07 -21.53
CA ALA A 667 11.11 5.79 -20.42
C ALA A 667 10.30 7.00 -19.98
N PHE A 668 9.76 7.77 -20.94
CA PHE A 668 8.95 8.95 -20.67
C PHE A 668 7.65 8.60 -19.96
N LEU A 669 6.92 7.59 -20.43
CA LEU A 669 5.69 7.11 -19.80
C LEU A 669 5.94 6.57 -18.38
N ARG A 670 7.08 5.92 -18.14
CA ARG A 670 7.48 5.48 -16.79
C ARG A 670 7.72 6.67 -15.85
N ILE A 671 8.40 7.71 -16.31
CA ILE A 671 8.59 8.96 -15.55
C ILE A 671 7.23 9.59 -15.23
N LEU A 672 6.36 9.76 -16.23
CA LEU A 672 5.03 10.36 -16.04
C LEU A 672 4.19 9.57 -15.05
N ALA A 673 4.15 8.24 -15.15
CA ALA A 673 3.41 7.39 -14.21
C ALA A 673 3.88 7.54 -12.76
N SER A 674 5.17 7.79 -12.55
CA SER A 674 5.76 7.99 -11.21
C SER A 674 5.36 9.32 -10.56
N LEU A 675 4.76 10.27 -11.29
CA LEU A 675 4.39 11.58 -10.74
C LEU A 675 3.24 11.46 -9.71
N PRO A 676 3.37 12.05 -8.51
CA PRO A 676 2.38 11.90 -7.44
C PRO A 676 0.97 12.43 -7.75
N VAL A 677 0.87 13.40 -8.67
CA VAL A 677 -0.39 14.02 -9.09
C VAL A 677 -1.35 13.04 -9.79
N LEU A 678 -0.83 11.98 -10.42
CA LEU A 678 -1.66 11.01 -11.12
C LEU A 678 -2.29 10.04 -10.13
N ALA A 679 -3.56 9.72 -10.30
CA ALA A 679 -4.26 8.76 -9.44
C ALA A 679 -3.59 7.38 -9.45
N PHE A 680 -3.28 6.86 -8.26
CA PHE A 680 -2.82 5.49 -8.09
C PHE A 680 -4.03 4.55 -7.97
N ARG A 681 -4.18 3.63 -8.93
CA ARG A 681 -5.27 2.63 -8.97
C ARG A 681 -4.73 1.18 -8.92
N GLY A 682 -3.79 0.91 -8.01
CA GLY A 682 -3.27 -0.45 -7.79
C GLY A 682 -4.35 -1.41 -7.25
N GLN A 683 -4.28 -2.69 -7.64
CA GLN A 683 -5.22 -3.73 -7.19
C GLN A 683 -5.02 -4.13 -5.72
N GLU A 684 -3.79 -3.99 -5.21
CA GLU A 684 -3.45 -4.17 -3.81
C GLU A 684 -3.49 -2.77 -3.16
N GLY A 685 -4.33 -2.58 -2.13
CA GLY A 685 -4.59 -1.27 -1.55
C GLY A 685 -3.32 -0.46 -1.26
N THR A 686 -3.38 0.87 -1.41
CA THR A 686 -2.22 1.77 -1.32
C THR A 686 -1.47 1.60 0.00
N GLY A 687 -0.15 1.84 0.00
CA GLY A 687 0.62 1.91 1.25
C GLY A 687 -0.03 2.84 2.28
N GLN A 688 -0.66 3.93 1.81
CA GLN A 688 -1.43 4.86 2.64
C GLN A 688 -2.66 4.23 3.32
N LYS A 689 -3.40 3.36 2.64
CA LYS A 689 -4.53 2.63 3.27
C LYS A 689 -4.03 1.66 4.33
N ARG A 690 -2.91 0.98 4.07
CA ARG A 690 -2.32 0.02 5.01
C ARG A 690 -1.81 0.69 6.28
N ILE A 691 -1.14 1.85 6.18
CA ILE A 691 -0.76 2.63 7.35
C ILE A 691 -2.00 3.14 8.11
N GLN A 692 -3.05 3.61 7.43
CA GLN A 692 -4.24 4.11 8.11
C GLN A 692 -4.97 3.00 8.87
N ALA A 693 -5.02 1.79 8.33
CA ALA A 693 -5.50 0.61 9.04
C ALA A 693 -4.65 0.35 10.30
N TYR A 694 -3.32 0.31 10.17
CA TYR A 694 -2.42 0.14 11.32
C TYR A 694 -2.63 1.20 12.40
N LEU A 695 -2.73 2.48 12.03
CA LEU A 695 -2.89 3.59 12.98
C LEU A 695 -4.23 3.58 13.69
N SER A 696 -5.28 3.09 13.03
CA SER A 696 -6.62 2.94 13.60
C SER A 696 -6.68 1.77 14.59
N ASP A 697 -5.96 0.69 14.29
CA ASP A 697 -5.94 -0.53 15.12
C ASP A 697 -4.93 -0.47 16.27
N THR A 698 -3.90 0.39 16.19
CA THR A 698 -2.82 0.48 17.18
C THR A 698 -2.83 1.81 17.95
N PRO A 699 -3.20 1.79 19.25
CA PRO A 699 -3.10 2.95 20.13
C PRO A 699 -1.67 3.47 20.25
N VAL A 700 -1.49 4.79 20.42
CA VAL A 700 -0.18 5.47 20.49
C VAL A 700 0.80 4.75 21.43
N ARG A 701 0.33 4.39 22.62
CA ARG A 701 1.13 3.67 23.64
C ARG A 701 1.65 2.29 23.22
N HIS A 702 1.14 1.69 22.15
CA HIS A 702 1.57 0.38 21.65
C HIS A 702 2.24 0.49 20.27
N ARG A 703 2.39 1.70 19.71
CA ARG A 703 2.99 1.88 18.39
C ARG A 703 4.50 1.62 18.48
N SER A 704 4.99 0.85 17.52
CA SER A 704 6.41 0.51 17.35
C SER A 704 6.75 0.59 15.88
N LYS A 705 7.81 1.32 15.54
CA LYS A 705 8.21 1.55 14.14
C LYS A 705 8.52 0.25 13.41
N SER A 706 9.30 -0.63 14.00
CA SER A 706 9.70 -1.89 13.36
C SER A 706 8.52 -2.85 13.19
N LEU A 707 7.58 -2.90 14.16
CA LEU A 707 6.34 -3.68 13.99
C LEU A 707 5.41 -3.06 12.96
N ALA A 708 5.36 -1.72 12.88
CA ALA A 708 4.58 -1.03 11.85
C ALA A 708 5.10 -1.33 10.45
N VAL A 709 6.43 -1.37 10.23
CA VAL A 709 7.03 -1.76 8.94
C VAL A 709 6.61 -3.18 8.54
N LEU A 710 6.68 -4.13 9.48
CA LEU A 710 6.24 -5.51 9.25
C LEU A 710 4.74 -5.63 8.94
N ASN A 711 3.91 -4.84 9.64
CA ASN A 711 2.47 -4.85 9.46
C ASN A 711 2.06 -4.20 8.14
N ILE A 712 2.58 -3.01 7.84
CA ILE A 712 2.21 -2.22 6.65
C ILE A 712 2.71 -2.90 5.37
N ASN A 713 3.86 -3.57 5.42
CA ASN A 713 4.47 -4.26 4.28
C ASN A 713 4.29 -5.78 4.35
N TYR A 714 3.13 -6.27 4.83
CA TYR A 714 2.87 -7.70 5.01
C TYR A 714 2.94 -8.52 3.71
N HIS A 715 2.80 -7.88 2.54
CA HIS A 715 2.85 -8.49 1.21
C HIS A 715 4.27 -8.80 0.75
N VAL A 716 5.29 -8.12 1.31
CA VAL A 716 6.69 -8.37 1.02
C VAL A 716 7.07 -9.78 1.47
N LYS A 717 7.70 -10.54 0.57
CA LYS A 717 8.17 -11.90 0.84
C LYS A 717 9.55 -11.79 1.48
N LEU A 718 9.70 -12.41 2.64
CA LEU A 718 10.95 -12.45 3.37
C LEU A 718 11.59 -13.82 3.23
N ASP A 719 12.86 -13.85 2.83
CA ASP A 719 13.68 -15.05 2.88
C ASP A 719 14.32 -15.19 4.27
N LEU A 720 13.88 -16.20 5.01
CA LEU A 720 14.39 -16.48 6.35
C LEU A 720 15.88 -16.81 6.35
N ASP A 721 16.40 -17.47 5.31
CA ASP A 721 17.83 -17.80 5.25
C ASP A 721 18.65 -16.51 5.11
N GLU A 722 18.21 -15.57 4.28
CA GLU A 722 18.84 -14.26 4.14
C GLU A 722 18.80 -13.47 5.46
N MET A 723 17.66 -13.43 6.13
CA MET A 723 17.52 -12.75 7.43
C MET A 723 18.49 -13.31 8.49
N VAL A 724 18.66 -14.63 8.52
CA VAL A 724 19.60 -15.29 9.43
C VAL A 724 21.04 -14.90 9.12
N GLU A 725 21.45 -14.92 7.85
CA GLU A 725 22.78 -14.45 7.45
C GLU A 725 22.98 -12.96 7.80
N CYS A 726 21.94 -12.16 7.61
CA CYS A 726 21.91 -10.73 7.89
C CYS A 726 22.12 -10.45 9.39
N TYR A 727 21.46 -11.24 10.25
CA TYR A 727 21.63 -11.19 11.69
C TYR A 727 23.06 -11.56 12.12
N ILE A 728 23.57 -12.71 11.66
CA ILE A 728 24.90 -13.20 12.03
C ILE A 728 26.00 -12.21 11.62
N LYS A 729 25.86 -11.56 10.46
CA LYS A 729 26.81 -10.53 10.01
C LYS A 729 26.76 -9.25 10.81
N SER A 730 25.58 -8.88 11.32
CA SER A 730 25.37 -7.58 11.99
C SER A 730 25.62 -7.63 13.48
N TYR A 731 25.42 -8.81 14.08
CA TYR A 731 25.66 -9.07 15.50
C TYR A 731 26.50 -10.35 15.61
N PRO A 732 27.80 -10.29 15.25
CA PRO A 732 28.70 -11.38 15.58
C PRO A 732 28.67 -11.57 17.10
N GLU A 733 28.49 -12.80 17.58
CA GLU A 733 28.75 -13.09 18.98
C GLU A 733 30.25 -12.78 19.21
N ASP A 734 30.56 -11.75 19.99
CA ASP A 734 31.93 -11.50 20.41
C ASP A 734 32.40 -12.79 21.10
N GLU A 735 33.41 -13.46 20.53
CA GLU A 735 34.19 -14.47 21.23
C GLU A 735 34.99 -13.75 22.33
N SER A 736 34.32 -13.34 23.40
CA SER A 736 34.96 -12.92 24.64
C SER A 736 34.88 -14.09 25.63
N ASP A 737 35.96 -14.87 25.62
CA ASP A 737 36.57 -15.73 26.66
C ASP A 737 35.69 -16.36 27.76
#